data_AF-A0A1H1SN00-F1
#
_entry.id   AF-A0A1H1SN00-F1
#
_cell.length_a   1.000
_cell.length_b   1.000
_cell.length_c   1.000
_cell.angle_alpha   90.00
_cell.angle_beta   90.00
_cell.angle_gamma   90.00
#
_symmetry.space_group_name_H-M   'P 1'
#
loop_
_entity.id
_entity.type
_entity.pdbx_description
1 polymer ?
#
loop_
_entity_poly.entity_id
_entity_poly.type
_entity_poly.pdbx_seq_one_letter_code
_entity_poly.pdbx_strand_id
1 'polypeptide(L)'
;MEEHLAHINDLKTIIGTRIITRSKTVVGYIRPEYSYISEFKVSKIENESLKWTFPDEGSVVVHNNFQTEIEEVFQEGELFKIEYEETKNYIPGSGFSKYQSLRGNASTIEKLPLIIEANIENIINDGIVYLPYQNHSYVFIKDEEEIFGPIAITEEVIDEELNDDSSNFKYNLQAITNTKEFDLDMDFEDVIHVFDIEDLREYIIDNDFFEDQQIIDFYITNIQALLKQIKPIRLILNESNDKIIKLINSQFPDDTIDSSLIKGEFSEVKKLRLKKFIEIQDKSKKWYEFIERNILPNYLKTEDGKEFVDEYFNSNKKEIIQTKIDEISREVEILTKVEEKKIKEKLLELENDKNNIINYNINAKKEKEILEEELEQLSDEVNSVKKKNIELKDIEEKIIIKKRELNIIDEISELDAKISEKESRESELDIILNNAQNKISNLEKQKMEIETSLAKISEDLIIKRIGEIQPYFELMNGSYNKYIDKEKVSIEFVVDAKDIKFNSLKVTPDTFNLLIEDLDNFLQSKGRTYKKEDVLNFVILYFQNFLIIFSGLPGIGKTSLTVLLSEFFTHKNCSLELAVSKGWNSRKVLFGYNNPINSSYQFDEFGFVKTMIGFNISNPDIPLNIILDEANLSPIEYYWSDFISLYDKNKNGEDRVLKLDLEGHERLRVPSQLKFMATINNDHTTERLSPRLIDRVPIISLEHEYLGFYDNQNEIDYSFNGYYSYSQLDSFCNPYDVSLLSKEEDIFKEVFNILKEEGGIIVSIRKMNAIKKYCTISRDLMSKYTSNQYAHIDYSIAQFALPQIQGQGTQFEIMIDKLLELFKSNQLSKSAKILKKIKDKGANFQVFSFFN
;
A
#
# COMPACT_ATOMS: atom_id res chain seq x y z
N MET A 1 -2.45 -70.24 -9.07
CA MET A 1 -3.35 -69.79 -10.15
C MET A 1 -4.40 -68.79 -9.69
N GLU A 2 -4.74 -68.69 -8.39
CA GLU A 2 -5.59 -67.59 -7.88
C GLU A 2 -4.81 -66.35 -7.42
N GLU A 3 -3.48 -66.43 -7.21
CA GLU A 3 -2.65 -65.27 -6.81
C GLU A 3 -2.21 -64.38 -7.98
N HIS A 4 -2.28 -64.85 -9.24
CA HIS A 4 -1.95 -64.03 -10.42
C HIS A 4 -3.10 -63.12 -10.88
N LEU A 5 -4.32 -63.32 -10.37
CA LEU A 5 -5.52 -62.55 -10.75
C LEU A 5 -5.79 -61.35 -9.84
N ALA A 6 -5.06 -61.21 -8.72
CA ALA A 6 -5.33 -60.20 -7.69
C ALA A 6 -4.62 -58.84 -7.91
N HIS A 7 -3.78 -58.70 -8.94
CA HIS A 7 -2.97 -57.49 -9.18
C HIS A 7 -3.32 -56.74 -10.46
N ILE A 8 -4.46 -57.05 -11.10
CA ILE A 8 -4.86 -56.37 -12.33
C ILE A 8 -5.62 -55.09 -12.00
N ASN A 9 -4.94 -53.95 -12.22
CA ASN A 9 -5.46 -52.63 -12.57
C ASN A 9 -6.13 -51.77 -11.48
N ASP A 10 -5.32 -51.19 -10.59
CA ASP A 10 -5.67 -49.90 -9.95
C ASP A 10 -5.59 -48.72 -10.93
N LEU A 11 -4.78 -48.82 -12.00
CA LEU A 11 -4.53 -47.71 -12.94
C LEU A 11 -5.48 -47.65 -14.14
N LYS A 12 -6.22 -48.73 -14.44
CA LYS A 12 -7.21 -48.80 -15.54
C LYS A 12 -6.66 -48.36 -16.92
N THR A 13 -5.39 -48.66 -17.21
CA THR A 13 -4.72 -48.34 -18.48
C THR A 13 -4.23 -49.60 -19.18
N ILE A 14 -4.30 -49.63 -20.52
CA ILE A 14 -3.84 -50.73 -21.37
C ILE A 14 -3.15 -50.21 -22.62
N ILE A 15 -2.36 -51.06 -23.28
CA ILE A 15 -1.84 -50.83 -24.64
C ILE A 15 -2.47 -51.87 -25.54
N GLY A 16 -2.98 -51.45 -26.70
CA GLY A 16 -3.69 -52.34 -27.60
C GLY A 16 -3.63 -51.92 -29.06
N THR A 17 -4.12 -52.81 -29.90
CA THR A 17 -4.24 -52.64 -31.35
C THR A 17 -5.72 -52.56 -31.75
N ARG A 18 -6.01 -51.89 -32.86
CA ARG A 18 -7.38 -51.81 -33.40
C ARG A 18 -7.81 -53.14 -34.03
N ILE A 19 -9.07 -53.54 -33.83
CA ILE A 19 -9.67 -54.70 -34.50
C ILE A 19 -10.40 -54.23 -35.77
N ILE A 20 -10.12 -54.85 -36.91
CA ILE A 20 -10.77 -54.51 -38.19
C ILE A 20 -12.26 -54.88 -38.13
N THR A 21 -13.12 -53.86 -38.09
CA THR A 21 -14.57 -54.03 -38.26
C THR A 21 -14.96 -53.82 -39.72
N ARG A 22 -15.58 -54.82 -40.36
CA ARG A 22 -16.00 -54.78 -41.78
C ARG A 22 -17.15 -53.79 -42.10
N SER A 23 -17.56 -52.96 -41.15
CA SER A 23 -18.68 -52.02 -41.28
C SER A 23 -18.30 -50.65 -40.74
N LYS A 24 -18.62 -49.57 -41.49
CA LYS A 24 -18.53 -48.17 -41.04
C LYS A 24 -19.50 -47.90 -39.89
N THR A 25 -19.14 -48.33 -38.70
CA THR A 25 -19.91 -48.14 -37.47
C THR A 25 -19.23 -47.09 -36.60
N VAL A 26 -20.04 -46.26 -35.93
CA VAL A 26 -19.58 -45.24 -34.95
C VAL A 26 -18.86 -45.88 -33.75
N VAL A 27 -19.11 -47.18 -33.54
CA VAL A 27 -18.54 -48.02 -32.49
C VAL A 27 -17.46 -48.92 -33.08
N GLY A 28 -16.32 -49.03 -32.39
CA GLY A 28 -15.23 -49.94 -32.73
C GLY A 28 -14.68 -50.69 -31.51
N TYR A 29 -13.83 -51.68 -31.78
CA TYR A 29 -13.28 -52.58 -30.76
C TYR A 29 -11.75 -52.54 -30.78
N ILE A 30 -11.14 -52.55 -29.60
CA ILE A 30 -9.69 -52.57 -29.39
C ILE A 30 -9.32 -53.90 -28.75
N ARG A 31 -8.23 -54.50 -29.23
CA ARG A 31 -7.63 -55.69 -28.63
C ARG A 31 -6.53 -55.25 -27.65
N PRO A 32 -6.67 -55.49 -26.35
CA PRO A 32 -5.60 -55.25 -25.39
C PRO A 32 -4.46 -56.26 -25.61
N GLU A 33 -3.23 -55.77 -25.72
CA GLU A 33 -2.03 -56.62 -25.86
C GLU A 33 -1.14 -56.55 -24.62
N TYR A 34 -1.11 -55.39 -23.96
CA TYR A 34 -0.38 -55.20 -22.72
C TYR A 34 -1.21 -54.51 -21.63
N SER A 35 -0.94 -54.86 -20.37
CA SER A 35 -1.54 -54.24 -19.18
C SER A 35 -0.49 -53.64 -18.25
N TYR A 36 -0.80 -52.50 -17.65
CA TYR A 36 0.08 -51.85 -16.68
C TYR A 36 -0.06 -52.50 -15.30
N ILE A 37 1.02 -53.09 -14.78
CA ILE A 37 1.09 -53.63 -13.40
C ILE A 37 1.32 -52.48 -12.40
N SER A 38 2.05 -51.44 -12.82
CA SER A 38 2.31 -50.20 -12.08
C SER A 38 2.41 -49.04 -13.08
N GLU A 39 2.54 -47.79 -12.63
CA GLU A 39 2.66 -46.61 -13.53
C GLU A 39 3.82 -46.73 -14.54
N PHE A 40 4.76 -47.64 -14.29
CA PHE A 40 6.03 -47.76 -15.00
C PHE A 40 6.30 -49.14 -15.59
N LYS A 41 5.57 -50.18 -15.18
CA LYS A 41 5.84 -51.57 -15.60
C LYS A 41 4.64 -52.18 -16.31
N VAL A 42 4.91 -52.70 -17.50
CA VAL A 42 3.92 -53.28 -18.41
C VAL A 42 4.12 -54.79 -18.49
N SER A 43 3.03 -55.55 -18.65
CA SER A 43 3.05 -57.00 -18.87
C SER A 43 2.23 -57.40 -20.08
N LYS A 44 2.77 -58.32 -20.88
CA LYS A 44 2.12 -58.89 -22.07
C LYS A 44 0.97 -59.79 -21.63
N ILE A 45 -0.21 -59.59 -22.23
CA ILE A 45 -1.40 -60.39 -21.93
C ILE A 45 -1.37 -61.61 -22.84
N GLU A 46 -1.12 -62.79 -22.28
CA GLU A 46 -1.14 -64.03 -23.06
C GLU A 46 -2.55 -64.30 -23.62
N ASN A 47 -2.64 -64.79 -24.86
CA ASN A 47 -3.92 -65.05 -25.55
C ASN A 47 -4.87 -65.97 -24.76
N GLU A 48 -4.35 -66.90 -23.96
CA GLU A 48 -5.14 -67.77 -23.10
C GLU A 48 -5.77 -67.02 -21.92
N SER A 49 -5.10 -65.97 -21.43
CA SER A 49 -5.54 -65.11 -20.31
C SER A 49 -6.44 -63.96 -20.74
N LEU A 50 -6.36 -63.53 -22.00
CA LEU A 50 -7.12 -62.40 -22.57
C LEU A 50 -8.64 -62.50 -22.28
N LYS A 51 -9.22 -63.69 -22.45
CA LYS A 51 -10.65 -63.95 -22.22
C LYS A 51 -11.05 -64.00 -20.75
N TRP A 52 -10.09 -64.24 -19.85
CA TRP A 52 -10.30 -64.22 -18.40
C TRP A 52 -10.19 -62.80 -17.86
N THR A 53 -9.26 -62.01 -18.38
CA THR A 53 -9.03 -60.61 -17.97
C THR A 53 -10.06 -59.66 -18.58
N PHE A 54 -10.44 -59.89 -19.85
CA PHE A 54 -11.45 -59.13 -20.60
C PHE A 54 -12.56 -60.10 -21.06
N PRO A 55 -13.68 -60.23 -20.32
CA PRO A 55 -14.78 -61.11 -20.69
C PRO A 55 -15.59 -60.58 -21.89
N ASP A 56 -16.22 -61.50 -22.63
CA ASP A 56 -16.99 -61.26 -23.87
C ASP A 56 -16.16 -60.67 -25.03
N GLU A 57 -15.57 -61.57 -25.82
CA GLU A 57 -14.69 -61.33 -26.98
C GLU A 57 -13.26 -60.82 -26.71
N GLY A 58 -12.90 -60.51 -25.46
CA GLY A 58 -11.51 -60.12 -25.14
C GLY A 58 -11.13 -58.74 -25.65
N SER A 59 -12.11 -57.85 -25.83
CA SER A 59 -11.94 -56.52 -26.44
C SER A 59 -12.42 -55.40 -25.52
N VAL A 60 -11.99 -54.16 -25.78
CA VAL A 60 -12.50 -52.93 -25.16
C VAL A 60 -13.27 -52.12 -26.21
N VAL A 61 -14.47 -51.66 -25.87
CA VAL A 61 -15.36 -50.94 -26.81
C VAL A 61 -15.10 -49.43 -26.77
N VAL A 62 -15.09 -48.81 -27.95
CA VAL A 62 -15.09 -47.35 -28.10
C VAL A 62 -16.40 -46.94 -28.76
N HIS A 63 -17.21 -46.13 -28.07
CA HIS A 63 -18.57 -45.81 -28.50
C HIS A 63 -18.65 -44.60 -29.44
N ASN A 64 -17.76 -43.61 -29.27
CA ASN A 64 -17.75 -42.35 -30.02
C ASN A 64 -16.38 -42.09 -30.66
N ASN A 65 -16.38 -41.47 -31.84
CA ASN A 65 -15.19 -40.98 -32.57
C ASN A 65 -14.14 -42.04 -32.96
N PHE A 66 -14.49 -43.33 -32.94
CA PHE A 66 -13.57 -44.40 -33.37
C PHE A 66 -13.05 -44.18 -34.80
N GLN A 67 -13.93 -43.80 -35.72
CA GLN A 67 -13.56 -43.59 -37.12
C GLN A 67 -12.60 -42.40 -37.31
N THR A 68 -12.88 -41.25 -36.69
CA THR A 68 -12.11 -40.01 -36.88
C THR A 68 -10.80 -40.00 -36.09
N GLU A 69 -10.74 -40.64 -34.92
CA GLU A 69 -9.60 -40.54 -34.01
C GLU A 69 -8.75 -41.81 -33.96
N ILE A 70 -9.27 -42.97 -34.40
CA ILE A 70 -8.52 -44.24 -34.44
C ILE A 70 -8.35 -44.74 -35.87
N GLU A 71 -9.43 -44.82 -36.65
CA GLU A 71 -9.36 -45.39 -38.01
C GLU A 71 -8.61 -44.50 -39.00
N GLU A 72 -8.74 -43.17 -38.88
CA GLU A 72 -8.05 -42.18 -39.71
C GLU A 72 -6.62 -41.82 -39.22
N VAL A 73 -6.31 -42.04 -37.94
CA VAL A 73 -5.05 -41.56 -37.30
C VAL A 73 -4.03 -42.68 -37.05
N PHE A 74 -4.48 -43.92 -36.86
CA PHE A 74 -3.63 -45.07 -36.56
C PHE A 74 -3.68 -46.11 -37.67
N GLN A 75 -2.51 -46.61 -38.08
CA GLN A 75 -2.43 -47.63 -39.11
C GLN A 75 -2.76 -49.03 -38.55
N GLU A 76 -2.83 -50.04 -39.42
CA GLU A 76 -3.09 -51.42 -38.98
C GLU A 76 -1.88 -51.96 -38.20
N GLY A 77 -2.12 -52.52 -37.02
CA GLY A 77 -1.06 -53.04 -36.15
C GLY A 77 -0.33 -52.01 -35.28
N GLU A 78 -0.60 -50.70 -35.40
CA GLU A 78 0.06 -49.67 -34.58
C GLU A 78 -0.40 -49.74 -33.10
N LEU A 79 0.55 -49.77 -32.16
CA LEU A 79 0.27 -49.81 -30.72
C LEU A 79 -0.03 -48.41 -30.16
N PHE A 80 -1.09 -48.31 -29.37
CA PHE A 80 -1.46 -47.07 -28.67
C PHE A 80 -1.92 -47.35 -27.24
N LYS A 81 -1.76 -46.34 -26.38
CA LYS A 81 -2.14 -46.39 -24.97
C LYS A 81 -3.57 -45.86 -24.79
N ILE A 82 -4.39 -46.56 -24.00
CA ILE A 82 -5.78 -46.18 -23.74
C ILE A 82 -6.18 -46.44 -22.28
N GLU A 83 -6.97 -45.53 -21.72
CA GLU A 83 -7.63 -45.69 -20.41
C GLU A 83 -9.05 -46.24 -20.57
N TYR A 84 -9.46 -47.16 -19.69
CA TYR A 84 -10.74 -47.86 -19.81
C TYR A 84 -11.55 -47.87 -18.50
N GLU A 85 -12.87 -48.04 -18.61
CA GLU A 85 -13.79 -48.15 -17.48
C GLU A 85 -14.84 -49.25 -17.72
N GLU A 86 -15.53 -49.68 -16.65
CA GLU A 86 -16.61 -50.66 -16.78
C GLU A 86 -17.88 -50.02 -17.38
N THR A 87 -18.51 -50.71 -18.33
CA THR A 87 -19.76 -50.26 -18.94
C THR A 87 -20.90 -50.34 -17.92
N LYS A 88 -21.66 -49.25 -17.75
CA LYS A 88 -22.69 -49.12 -16.70
C LYS A 88 -23.89 -50.09 -16.83
N ASN A 89 -24.03 -50.76 -17.98
CA ASN A 89 -25.17 -51.61 -18.33
C ASN A 89 -24.74 -53.01 -18.84
N TYR A 90 -23.61 -53.54 -18.38
CA TYR A 90 -23.14 -54.86 -18.80
C TYR A 90 -24.03 -56.01 -18.29
N ILE A 91 -24.39 -56.93 -19.19
CA ILE A 91 -25.09 -58.17 -18.86
C ILE A 91 -24.15 -59.34 -19.21
N PRO A 92 -23.78 -60.21 -18.25
CA PRO A 92 -22.90 -61.36 -18.50
C PRO A 92 -23.46 -62.28 -19.60
N GLY A 93 -22.66 -62.58 -20.62
CA GLY A 93 -23.03 -63.49 -21.72
C GLY A 93 -23.87 -62.85 -22.82
N SER A 94 -23.94 -61.51 -22.86
CA SER A 94 -24.65 -60.76 -23.90
C SER A 94 -23.83 -60.56 -25.20
N GLY A 95 -22.55 -60.94 -25.20
CA GLY A 95 -21.63 -60.76 -26.33
C GLY A 95 -21.12 -59.32 -26.50
N PHE A 96 -21.48 -58.40 -25.60
CA PHE A 96 -20.96 -57.03 -25.58
C PHE A 96 -19.79 -56.94 -24.59
N SER A 97 -18.76 -56.16 -24.92
CA SER A 97 -17.63 -55.99 -24.00
C SER A 97 -18.06 -55.38 -22.66
N LYS A 98 -17.50 -55.92 -21.57
CA LYS A 98 -17.64 -55.38 -20.22
C LYS A 98 -16.95 -54.02 -20.04
N TYR A 99 -15.96 -53.70 -20.87
CA TYR A 99 -15.11 -52.53 -20.70
C TYR A 99 -15.23 -51.57 -21.90
N GLN A 100 -15.32 -50.27 -21.61
CA GLN A 100 -15.33 -49.20 -22.60
C GLN A 100 -14.14 -48.26 -22.40
N SER A 101 -13.75 -47.49 -23.42
CA SER A 101 -12.82 -46.37 -23.21
C SER A 101 -13.36 -45.37 -22.19
N LEU A 102 -12.49 -44.61 -21.54
CA LEU A 102 -12.89 -43.62 -20.55
C LEU A 102 -13.94 -42.65 -21.12
N ARG A 103 -15.15 -42.65 -20.54
CA ARG A 103 -16.34 -41.89 -21.01
C ARG A 103 -16.86 -42.28 -22.40
N GLY A 104 -16.37 -43.38 -22.98
CA GLY A 104 -16.76 -43.88 -24.30
C GLY A 104 -16.20 -43.09 -25.49
N ASN A 105 -15.24 -42.18 -25.25
CA ASN A 105 -14.61 -41.35 -26.29
C ASN A 105 -13.20 -41.88 -26.66
N ALA A 106 -12.80 -41.68 -27.91
CA ALA A 106 -11.45 -41.98 -28.42
C ALA A 106 -10.39 -40.92 -28.05
N SER A 107 -10.79 -39.77 -27.50
CA SER A 107 -9.90 -38.60 -27.28
C SER A 107 -8.92 -38.77 -26.11
N THR A 108 -8.86 -39.95 -25.52
CA THR A 108 -8.00 -40.32 -24.37
C THR A 108 -6.84 -41.23 -24.81
N ILE A 109 -6.64 -41.37 -26.11
CA ILE A 109 -5.64 -42.26 -26.69
C ILE A 109 -4.33 -41.51 -26.92
N GLU A 110 -3.23 -42.08 -26.43
CA GLU A 110 -1.87 -41.53 -26.57
C GLU A 110 -1.05 -42.42 -27.54
N LYS A 111 -0.36 -41.79 -28.50
CA LYS A 111 0.63 -42.46 -29.36
C LYS A 111 1.89 -42.76 -28.56
N LEU A 112 2.41 -43.96 -28.72
CA LEU A 112 3.67 -44.36 -28.09
C LEU A 112 4.86 -43.92 -28.97
N PRO A 113 5.96 -43.44 -28.36
CA PRO A 113 7.19 -43.15 -29.09
C PRO A 113 7.83 -44.43 -29.63
N LEU A 114 8.30 -44.38 -30.88
CA LEU A 114 8.91 -45.51 -31.59
C LEU A 114 10.45 -45.46 -31.47
N ILE A 115 11.09 -46.63 -31.45
CA ILE A 115 12.55 -46.79 -31.53
C ILE A 115 12.91 -47.22 -32.95
N ILE A 116 13.79 -46.44 -33.61
CA ILE A 116 14.30 -46.74 -34.96
C ILE A 116 15.79 -47.04 -34.89
N GLU A 117 16.24 -48.04 -35.64
CA GLU A 117 17.67 -48.27 -35.86
C GLU A 117 18.19 -47.34 -36.96
N ALA A 118 19.03 -46.37 -36.59
CA ALA A 118 19.63 -45.43 -37.55
C ALA A 118 20.90 -44.79 -36.97
N ASN A 119 21.84 -44.43 -37.85
CA ASN A 119 23.10 -43.81 -37.44
C ASN A 119 22.86 -42.34 -37.02
N ILE A 120 23.24 -42.02 -35.77
CA ILE A 120 22.92 -40.72 -35.17
C ILE A 120 23.67 -39.55 -35.82
N GLU A 121 24.88 -39.76 -36.37
CA GLU A 121 25.67 -38.71 -37.00
C GLU A 121 25.01 -38.19 -38.28
N ASN A 122 24.41 -39.08 -39.07
CA ASN A 122 23.67 -38.70 -40.27
C ASN A 122 22.40 -37.91 -39.92
N ILE A 123 21.72 -38.29 -38.84
CA ILE A 123 20.47 -37.68 -38.41
C ILE A 123 20.69 -36.29 -37.81
N ILE A 124 21.77 -36.09 -37.05
CA ILE A 124 22.13 -34.77 -36.52
C ILE A 124 22.57 -33.82 -37.65
N ASN A 125 23.21 -34.34 -38.70
CA ASN A 125 23.65 -33.55 -39.84
C ASN A 125 22.51 -33.20 -40.81
N ASP A 126 21.66 -34.17 -41.14
CA ASP A 126 20.60 -34.00 -42.14
C ASP A 126 19.28 -33.52 -41.52
N GLY A 127 19.07 -33.73 -40.21
CA GLY A 127 17.89 -33.29 -39.47
C GLY A 127 16.59 -34.04 -39.80
N ILE A 128 16.69 -35.14 -40.55
CA ILE A 128 15.55 -35.87 -41.14
C ILE A 128 15.55 -37.33 -40.67
N VAL A 129 14.37 -37.86 -40.35
CA VAL A 129 14.15 -39.28 -40.05
C VAL A 129 12.94 -39.83 -40.80
N TYR A 130 13.01 -41.12 -41.16
CA TYR A 130 11.94 -41.86 -41.81
C TYR A 130 11.23 -42.76 -40.80
N LEU A 131 9.93 -42.59 -40.62
CA LEU A 131 9.09 -43.38 -39.71
C LEU A 131 8.07 -44.22 -40.50
N PRO A 132 7.74 -45.44 -40.05
CA PRO A 132 6.73 -46.28 -40.71
C PRO A 132 5.30 -45.74 -40.55
N TYR A 133 5.04 -44.91 -39.53
CA TYR A 133 3.72 -44.39 -39.18
C TYR A 133 3.68 -42.86 -39.14
N GLN A 134 2.48 -42.30 -39.29
CA GLN A 134 2.27 -40.84 -39.30
C GLN A 134 2.05 -40.25 -37.90
N ASN A 135 2.34 -38.94 -37.74
CA ASN A 135 1.95 -38.10 -36.60
C ASN A 135 2.53 -38.52 -35.22
N HIS A 136 3.80 -38.96 -35.17
CA HIS A 136 4.50 -39.14 -33.90
C HIS A 136 5.01 -37.81 -33.33
N SER A 137 4.89 -37.64 -32.02
CA SER A 137 5.42 -36.44 -31.33
C SER A 137 6.90 -36.60 -30.95
N TYR A 138 7.31 -37.82 -30.61
CA TYR A 138 8.65 -38.14 -30.14
C TYR A 138 9.17 -39.45 -30.73
N VAL A 139 10.47 -39.50 -30.98
CA VAL A 139 11.19 -40.69 -31.49
C VAL A 139 12.45 -40.95 -30.66
N PHE A 140 12.80 -42.23 -30.57
CA PHE A 140 14.08 -42.70 -30.05
C PHE A 140 14.86 -43.38 -31.15
N ILE A 141 16.17 -43.21 -31.13
CA ILE A 141 17.07 -43.71 -32.16
C ILE A 141 18.03 -44.66 -31.49
N LYS A 142 18.16 -45.88 -32.02
CA LYS A 142 19.11 -46.88 -31.55
C LYS A 142 20.29 -46.93 -32.51
N ASP A 143 21.48 -46.70 -31.99
CA ASP A 143 22.75 -46.88 -32.71
C ASP A 143 23.61 -47.84 -31.87
N GLU A 144 23.84 -49.04 -32.40
CA GLU A 144 24.52 -50.14 -31.69
C GLU A 144 23.85 -50.50 -30.34
N GLU A 145 24.56 -50.33 -29.22
CA GLU A 145 24.09 -50.62 -27.85
C GLU A 145 23.51 -49.38 -27.15
N GLU A 146 23.46 -48.23 -27.82
CA GLU A 146 23.01 -46.96 -27.24
C GLU A 146 21.67 -46.49 -27.83
N ILE A 147 20.82 -45.90 -26.98
CA ILE A 147 19.53 -45.31 -27.37
C ILE A 147 19.54 -43.81 -27.10
N PHE A 148 19.26 -43.02 -28.14
CA PHE A 148 19.24 -41.57 -28.15
C PHE A 148 17.79 -41.09 -28.15
N GLY A 149 17.42 -40.25 -27.18
CA GLY A 149 16.11 -39.64 -27.15
C GLY A 149 15.72 -39.13 -25.76
N PRO A 150 14.52 -38.57 -25.61
CA PRO A 150 13.53 -38.34 -26.65
C PRO A 150 13.92 -37.19 -27.59
N ILE A 151 13.65 -37.34 -28.88
CA ILE A 151 13.81 -36.28 -29.89
C ILE A 151 12.41 -35.88 -30.39
N ALA A 152 12.13 -34.58 -30.46
CA ALA A 152 10.82 -34.06 -30.87
C ALA A 152 10.72 -33.97 -32.40
N ILE A 153 9.52 -34.24 -32.94
CA ILE A 153 9.22 -34.18 -34.37
C ILE A 153 8.39 -32.92 -34.65
N THR A 154 8.79 -32.10 -35.63
CA THR A 154 8.16 -30.79 -35.87
C THR A 154 7.28 -30.74 -37.12
N GLU A 155 7.71 -31.33 -38.24
CA GLU A 155 6.99 -31.22 -39.53
C GLU A 155 7.17 -32.49 -40.38
N GLU A 156 6.10 -32.92 -41.05
CA GLU A 156 6.13 -33.96 -42.09
C GLU A 156 6.53 -33.31 -43.43
N VAL A 157 7.62 -33.77 -44.05
CA VAL A 157 8.12 -33.22 -45.31
C VAL A 157 7.44 -33.96 -46.46
N ILE A 158 6.52 -33.28 -47.14
CA ILE A 158 5.87 -33.79 -48.34
C ILE A 158 6.85 -33.64 -49.52
N ASP A 159 7.56 -34.70 -49.88
CA ASP A 159 8.36 -34.74 -51.13
C ASP A 159 7.45 -35.13 -52.31
N GLU A 160 7.23 -34.22 -53.28
CA GLU A 160 6.45 -34.48 -54.51
C GLU A 160 7.19 -35.36 -55.56
N GLU A 161 8.40 -35.87 -55.26
CA GLU A 161 9.28 -36.56 -56.25
C GLU A 161 9.83 -37.94 -55.82
N LEU A 162 9.12 -38.71 -54.99
CA LEU A 162 9.50 -40.11 -54.72
C LEU A 162 8.50 -41.11 -55.30
N ASN A 163 8.99 -41.93 -56.24
CA ASN A 163 8.33 -43.05 -56.86
C ASN A 163 7.99 -44.15 -55.83
N ASP A 164 6.69 -44.42 -55.64
CA ASP A 164 5.98 -45.71 -55.56
C ASP A 164 6.50 -46.95 -54.78
N ASP A 165 7.61 -46.95 -54.02
CA ASP A 165 8.07 -48.20 -53.36
C ASP A 165 8.73 -48.08 -51.96
N SER A 166 8.54 -46.99 -51.20
CA SER A 166 8.98 -46.92 -49.79
C SER A 166 7.85 -46.50 -48.85
N SER A 167 7.44 -47.41 -47.97
CA SER A 167 6.35 -47.29 -47.00
C SER A 167 6.63 -46.39 -45.79
N ASN A 168 7.58 -45.43 -45.87
CA ASN A 168 8.04 -44.66 -44.72
C ASN A 168 7.83 -43.14 -44.94
N PHE A 169 7.35 -42.45 -43.89
CA PHE A 169 7.08 -41.00 -43.84
C PHE A 169 8.30 -40.22 -43.36
N LYS A 170 8.56 -39.07 -44.00
CA LYS A 170 9.75 -38.23 -43.76
C LYS A 170 9.45 -37.10 -42.77
N TYR A 171 10.24 -37.00 -41.71
CA TYR A 171 10.03 -36.03 -40.61
C TYR A 171 11.27 -35.19 -40.30
N ASN A 172 11.06 -33.91 -39.98
CA ASN A 172 12.09 -33.02 -39.43
C ASN A 172 12.18 -33.17 -37.90
N LEU A 173 13.42 -33.22 -37.40
CA LEU A 173 13.70 -33.39 -35.97
C LEU A 173 14.18 -32.10 -35.29
N GLN A 174 13.74 -31.91 -34.06
CA GLN A 174 14.23 -30.87 -33.15
C GLN A 174 14.50 -31.46 -31.76
N ALA A 175 15.46 -30.88 -31.02
CA ALA A 175 15.60 -31.20 -29.61
C ALA A 175 14.39 -30.72 -28.80
N ILE A 176 14.24 -31.26 -27.59
CA ILE A 176 13.12 -30.96 -26.70
C ILE A 176 13.15 -29.47 -26.33
N THR A 177 12.15 -28.73 -26.80
CA THR A 177 11.98 -27.30 -26.50
C THR A 177 11.02 -27.03 -25.34
N ASN A 178 10.26 -28.05 -24.90
CA ASN A 178 9.26 -27.93 -23.85
C ASN A 178 9.54 -28.91 -22.70
N THR A 179 10.60 -28.65 -21.93
CA THR A 179 10.98 -29.45 -20.74
C THR A 179 9.89 -29.50 -19.66
N LYS A 180 8.94 -28.55 -19.67
CA LYS A 180 7.78 -28.52 -18.78
C LYS A 180 6.80 -29.68 -18.99
N GLU A 181 6.74 -30.26 -20.19
CA GLU A 181 5.88 -31.41 -20.48
C GLU A 181 6.35 -32.68 -19.76
N PHE A 182 7.64 -32.73 -19.43
CA PHE A 182 8.28 -33.86 -18.76
C PHE A 182 8.68 -33.58 -17.32
N ASP A 183 8.35 -32.40 -16.78
CA ASP A 183 8.72 -31.95 -15.43
C ASP A 183 10.26 -31.99 -15.24
N LEU A 184 10.98 -31.55 -16.27
CA LEU A 184 12.44 -31.41 -16.29
C LEU A 184 12.87 -29.96 -16.11
N ASP A 185 14.04 -29.75 -15.52
CA ASP A 185 14.63 -28.41 -15.40
C ASP A 185 14.86 -27.79 -16.78
N MET A 186 14.67 -26.47 -16.89
CA MET A 186 14.92 -25.70 -18.12
C MET A 186 16.37 -25.83 -18.64
N ASP A 187 17.29 -26.32 -17.81
CA ASP A 187 18.68 -26.54 -18.16
C ASP A 187 18.89 -27.76 -19.09
N PHE A 188 17.86 -28.60 -19.28
CA PHE A 188 17.88 -29.74 -20.21
C PHE A 188 17.19 -29.42 -21.56
N GLU A 189 16.81 -28.17 -21.80
CA GLU A 189 16.38 -27.72 -23.14
C GLU A 189 17.54 -27.86 -24.13
N ASP A 190 17.25 -28.32 -25.35
CA ASP A 190 18.22 -28.54 -26.44
C ASP A 190 19.27 -29.65 -26.22
N VAL A 191 19.04 -30.56 -25.26
CA VAL A 191 19.91 -31.70 -24.93
C VAL A 191 19.26 -33.04 -25.25
N ILE A 192 19.94 -33.87 -26.04
CA ILE A 192 19.59 -35.27 -26.32
C ILE A 192 20.20 -36.16 -25.25
N HIS A 193 19.38 -37.00 -24.61
CA HIS A 193 19.81 -37.94 -23.60
C HIS A 193 20.22 -39.26 -24.27
N VAL A 194 21.30 -39.87 -23.80
CA VAL A 194 21.78 -41.17 -24.29
C VAL A 194 21.71 -42.19 -23.17
N PHE A 195 21.10 -43.33 -23.46
CA PHE A 195 20.84 -44.42 -22.52
C PHE A 195 21.48 -45.71 -23.01
N ASP A 196 21.82 -46.59 -22.06
CA ASP A 196 22.20 -47.97 -22.38
C ASP A 196 20.95 -48.77 -22.73
N ILE A 197 21.04 -49.66 -23.71
CA ILE A 197 19.96 -50.59 -24.01
C ILE A 197 19.65 -51.53 -22.84
N GLU A 198 20.63 -51.88 -22.00
CA GLU A 198 20.40 -52.76 -20.83
C GLU A 198 19.51 -52.11 -19.78
N ASP A 199 19.68 -50.80 -19.54
CA ASP A 199 18.91 -50.03 -18.56
C ASP A 199 17.46 -49.79 -19.02
N LEU A 200 17.23 -49.86 -20.32
CA LEU A 200 15.93 -49.58 -20.94
C LEU A 200 15.06 -50.82 -21.18
N ARG A 201 15.58 -52.04 -20.94
CA ARG A 201 14.87 -53.30 -21.26
C ARG A 201 13.49 -53.42 -20.62
N GLU A 202 13.26 -52.83 -19.46
CA GLU A 202 11.96 -52.89 -18.78
C GLU A 202 10.91 -51.92 -19.36
N TYR A 203 11.33 -50.94 -20.17
CA TYR A 203 10.48 -49.88 -20.73
C TYR A 203 10.17 -50.06 -22.22
N ILE A 204 10.89 -50.98 -22.88
CA ILE A 204 10.74 -51.32 -24.28
C ILE A 204 9.69 -52.43 -24.42
N ILE A 205 8.73 -52.23 -25.31
CA ILE A 205 7.78 -53.27 -25.73
C ILE A 205 7.96 -53.56 -27.22
N ASP A 206 7.78 -54.83 -27.59
CA ASP A 206 7.82 -55.33 -28.96
C ASP A 206 6.41 -55.45 -29.54
N ASN A 207 6.27 -55.10 -30.81
CA ASN A 207 5.08 -55.30 -31.61
C ASN A 207 5.31 -56.43 -32.63
N ASP A 208 4.76 -57.61 -32.34
CA ASP A 208 4.94 -58.82 -33.15
C ASP A 208 3.82 -59.00 -34.20
N PHE A 209 2.97 -57.98 -34.42
CA PHE A 209 1.79 -58.09 -35.28
C PHE A 209 2.11 -58.50 -36.72
N PHE A 210 3.31 -58.18 -37.22
CA PHE A 210 3.79 -58.50 -38.57
C PHE A 210 4.92 -59.56 -38.57
N GLU A 211 4.94 -60.50 -37.63
CA GLU A 211 5.96 -61.58 -37.54
C GLU A 211 6.26 -62.27 -38.89
N ASP A 212 5.25 -62.46 -39.75
CA ASP A 212 5.40 -63.08 -41.08
C ASP A 212 6.20 -62.24 -42.09
N GLN A 213 6.42 -60.94 -41.83
CA GLN A 213 7.15 -60.00 -42.69
C GLN A 213 8.55 -59.61 -42.18
N GLN A 214 9.01 -60.16 -41.05
CA GLN A 214 10.28 -59.81 -40.38
C GLN A 214 10.40 -58.35 -39.92
N ILE A 215 9.29 -57.64 -39.73
CA ILE A 215 9.27 -56.28 -39.20
C ILE A 215 8.80 -56.36 -37.75
N ILE A 216 9.67 -55.99 -36.80
CA ILE A 216 9.35 -55.90 -35.37
C ILE A 216 9.56 -54.44 -34.97
N ASP A 217 8.49 -53.77 -34.55
CA ASP A 217 8.56 -52.39 -34.08
C ASP A 217 8.72 -52.36 -32.55
N PHE A 218 9.60 -51.48 -32.07
CA PHE A 218 9.85 -51.30 -30.64
C PHE A 218 9.32 -49.95 -30.17
N TYR A 219 8.61 -49.94 -29.05
CA TYR A 219 8.04 -48.73 -28.46
C TYR A 219 8.53 -48.50 -27.03
N ILE A 220 8.60 -47.23 -26.61
CA ILE A 220 8.84 -46.86 -25.21
C ILE A 220 7.51 -46.54 -24.53
N THR A 221 7.27 -47.18 -23.39
CA THR A 221 6.00 -47.12 -22.67
C THR A 221 5.76 -45.80 -21.91
N ASN A 222 6.81 -45.20 -21.32
CA ASN A 222 6.68 -43.97 -20.53
C ASN A 222 7.95 -43.09 -20.55
N ILE A 223 7.90 -41.98 -21.27
CA ILE A 223 9.03 -41.02 -21.42
C ILE A 223 9.33 -40.28 -20.11
N GLN A 224 8.32 -39.88 -19.35
CA GLN A 224 8.51 -39.11 -18.10
C GLN A 224 9.22 -39.95 -17.03
N ALA A 225 8.85 -41.22 -16.93
CA ALA A 225 9.49 -42.16 -16.00
C ALA A 225 10.96 -42.42 -16.38
N LEU A 226 11.22 -42.58 -17.69
CA LEU A 226 12.55 -42.75 -18.25
C LEU A 226 13.52 -41.66 -17.75
N LEU A 227 13.11 -40.40 -17.94
CA LEU A 227 13.94 -39.23 -17.69
C LEU A 227 14.12 -38.95 -16.19
N LYS A 228 13.19 -39.39 -15.34
CA LYS A 228 13.28 -39.23 -13.88
C LYS A 228 14.06 -40.34 -13.18
N GLN A 229 13.93 -41.60 -13.64
CA GLN A 229 14.48 -42.76 -12.94
C GLN A 229 15.84 -43.21 -13.48
N ILE A 230 16.09 -43.05 -14.78
CA ILE A 230 17.33 -43.51 -15.42
C ILE A 230 18.21 -42.31 -15.70
N LYS A 231 19.46 -42.36 -15.20
CA LYS A 231 20.45 -41.34 -15.52
C LYS A 231 21.07 -41.65 -16.89
N PRO A 232 21.12 -40.68 -17.80
CA PRO A 232 21.76 -40.89 -19.10
C PRO A 232 23.27 -41.11 -18.93
N ILE A 233 23.84 -41.95 -19.80
CA ILE A 233 25.29 -42.18 -19.90
C ILE A 233 25.99 -40.89 -20.33
N ARG A 234 25.43 -40.24 -21.35
CA ARG A 234 25.95 -39.02 -21.95
C ARG A 234 24.82 -38.10 -22.42
N LEU A 235 25.14 -36.82 -22.51
CA LEU A 235 24.24 -35.76 -22.96
C LEU A 235 24.84 -35.10 -24.21
N ILE A 236 24.07 -35.01 -25.29
CA ILE A 236 24.51 -34.46 -26.57
C ILE A 236 23.74 -33.17 -26.86
N LEU A 237 24.43 -32.08 -27.20
CA LEU A 237 23.81 -30.80 -27.56
C LEU A 237 23.41 -30.81 -29.03
N ASN A 238 22.15 -30.46 -29.31
CA ASN A 238 21.63 -30.37 -30.67
C ASN A 238 21.77 -28.94 -31.22
N GLU A 239 23.00 -28.48 -31.50
CA GLU A 239 23.19 -27.29 -32.34
C GLU A 239 23.40 -27.74 -33.79
N SER A 240 22.33 -27.75 -34.59
CA SER A 240 22.44 -27.90 -36.03
C SER A 240 23.29 -26.75 -36.62
N ASN A 241 24.40 -27.12 -37.26
CA ASN A 241 25.44 -26.21 -37.78
C ASN A 241 24.90 -25.12 -38.72
N ASP A 242 23.72 -25.31 -39.31
CA ASP A 242 23.12 -24.40 -40.30
C ASP A 242 22.69 -23.03 -39.75
N LYS A 243 22.28 -22.94 -38.47
CA LYS A 243 21.97 -21.64 -37.85
C LYS A 243 23.22 -20.79 -37.63
N ILE A 244 24.36 -21.44 -37.39
CA ILE A 244 25.66 -20.78 -37.16
C ILE A 244 26.26 -20.31 -38.50
N ILE A 245 26.16 -21.13 -39.55
CA ILE A 245 26.66 -20.78 -40.90
C ILE A 245 25.87 -19.61 -41.50
N LYS A 246 24.55 -19.55 -41.31
CA LYS A 246 23.71 -18.42 -41.77
C LYS A 246 24.03 -17.11 -41.02
N LEU A 247 24.36 -17.19 -39.73
CA LEU A 247 24.75 -16.02 -38.91
C LEU A 247 26.12 -15.47 -39.33
N ILE A 248 27.10 -16.34 -39.59
CA ILE A 248 28.44 -15.97 -40.05
C ILE A 248 28.38 -15.28 -41.43
N ASN A 249 27.60 -15.84 -42.37
CA ASN A 249 27.46 -15.25 -43.71
C ASN A 249 26.68 -13.93 -43.72
N SER A 250 25.90 -13.63 -42.68
CA SER A 250 25.16 -12.36 -42.55
C SER A 250 25.99 -11.21 -41.98
N GLN A 251 27.08 -11.51 -41.25
CA GLN A 251 27.87 -10.49 -40.55
C GLN A 251 29.19 -10.12 -41.25
N PHE A 252 29.66 -10.88 -42.24
CA PHE A 252 30.87 -10.54 -42.99
C PHE A 252 30.71 -10.85 -44.50
N PRO A 253 30.48 -9.85 -45.36
CA PRO A 253 30.71 -9.97 -46.79
C PRO A 253 32.22 -9.86 -47.07
N ASP A 254 32.78 -10.90 -47.70
CA ASP A 254 34.12 -11.07 -48.29
C ASP A 254 35.17 -9.96 -48.13
N ASP A 255 36.37 -10.31 -47.63
CA ASP A 255 37.58 -10.34 -48.48
C ASP A 255 38.84 -10.85 -47.74
N THR A 256 39.48 -11.84 -48.38
CA THR A 256 40.93 -12.15 -48.40
C THR A 256 41.75 -12.13 -47.11
N ILE A 257 42.11 -13.31 -46.57
CA ILE A 257 43.44 -13.50 -45.99
C ILE A 257 44.04 -14.82 -46.49
N ASP A 258 45.12 -14.64 -47.22
CA ASP A 258 45.94 -15.62 -47.92
C ASP A 258 46.60 -16.63 -46.97
N SER A 259 46.64 -17.87 -47.43
CA SER A 259 47.27 -19.02 -46.81
C SER A 259 48.79 -18.97 -46.96
N SER A 260 49.54 -18.39 -46.03
CA SER A 260 50.94 -18.73 -45.73
C SER A 260 51.55 -17.72 -44.76
N LEU A 261 52.01 -18.20 -43.60
CA LEU A 261 52.84 -17.56 -42.54
C LEU A 261 52.25 -18.00 -41.19
N ILE A 262 52.73 -18.99 -40.42
CA ILE A 262 54.11 -19.38 -40.08
C ILE A 262 54.05 -20.81 -39.51
N LYS A 263 54.90 -21.69 -40.04
CA LYS A 263 55.18 -23.04 -39.52
C LYS A 263 55.91 -22.95 -38.17
N GLY A 264 55.40 -23.67 -37.18
CA GLY A 264 56.05 -23.98 -35.91
C GLY A 264 55.17 -24.96 -35.12
N GLU A 265 55.69 -26.16 -34.86
CA GLU A 265 54.99 -27.31 -34.28
C GLU A 265 54.27 -27.00 -32.96
N PHE A 266 52.96 -26.75 -33.05
CA PHE A 266 51.95 -26.94 -32.03
C PHE A 266 50.64 -27.14 -32.80
N SER A 267 49.99 -28.31 -32.65
CA SER A 267 48.87 -28.76 -33.49
C SER A 267 47.83 -27.66 -33.77
N GLU A 268 47.61 -27.29 -35.03
CA GLU A 268 46.71 -26.22 -35.48
C GLU A 268 45.27 -26.37 -34.96
N VAL A 269 44.83 -27.59 -34.65
CA VAL A 269 43.51 -27.89 -34.06
C VAL A 269 43.34 -27.26 -32.67
N LYS A 270 44.41 -27.17 -31.86
CA LYS A 270 44.36 -26.54 -30.52
C LYS A 270 44.38 -25.01 -30.62
N LYS A 271 45.09 -24.43 -31.58
CA LYS A 271 45.08 -22.98 -31.84
C LYS A 271 43.76 -22.50 -32.46
N LEU A 272 43.16 -23.28 -33.37
CA LEU A 272 41.83 -23.00 -33.93
C LEU A 272 40.72 -23.19 -32.89
N ARG A 273 40.82 -24.17 -31.99
CA ARG A 273 39.90 -24.32 -30.86
C ARG A 273 40.00 -23.16 -29.88
N LEU A 274 41.20 -22.68 -29.55
CA LEU A 274 41.38 -21.54 -28.64
C LEU A 274 40.98 -20.20 -29.28
N LYS A 275 41.24 -20.01 -30.58
CA LYS A 275 40.74 -18.83 -31.33
C LYS A 275 39.21 -18.84 -31.43
N LYS A 276 38.59 -19.99 -31.74
CA LYS A 276 37.13 -20.17 -31.65
C LYS A 276 36.61 -19.94 -30.23
N PHE A 277 37.35 -20.36 -29.20
CA PHE A 277 36.98 -20.15 -27.79
C PHE A 277 36.93 -18.66 -27.40
N ILE A 278 37.81 -17.84 -27.97
CA ILE A 278 37.88 -16.40 -27.71
C ILE A 278 36.81 -15.64 -28.53
N GLU A 279 36.43 -16.15 -29.71
CA GLU A 279 35.34 -15.58 -30.54
C GLU A 279 33.92 -15.97 -30.05
N ILE A 280 33.77 -16.93 -29.14
CA ILE A 280 32.49 -17.37 -28.53
C ILE A 280 32.17 -16.59 -27.23
N GLN A 281 32.69 -15.39 -27.04
CA GLN A 281 32.49 -14.62 -25.80
C GLN A 281 31.04 -14.16 -25.53
N ASP A 282 30.09 -14.41 -26.44
CA ASP A 282 28.67 -14.10 -26.25
C ASP A 282 27.75 -15.31 -25.99
N LYS A 283 28.25 -16.55 -25.90
CA LYS A 283 27.39 -17.71 -25.61
C LYS A 283 27.27 -18.01 -24.10
N SER A 284 26.16 -17.49 -23.57
CA SER A 284 25.37 -17.90 -22.39
C SER A 284 26.12 -18.37 -21.14
N LYS A 285 26.14 -17.49 -20.12
CA LYS A 285 26.48 -17.77 -18.72
C LYS A 285 25.91 -19.11 -18.19
N LYS A 286 24.72 -19.51 -18.67
CA LYS A 286 24.08 -20.81 -18.40
C LYS A 286 24.92 -22.04 -18.82
N TRP A 287 25.61 -21.96 -19.95
CA TRP A 287 26.42 -23.06 -20.49
C TRP A 287 27.69 -23.30 -19.65
N TYR A 288 28.33 -22.21 -19.21
CA TYR A 288 29.44 -22.28 -18.25
C TYR A 288 29.00 -22.89 -16.91
N GLU A 289 27.86 -22.44 -16.38
CA GLU A 289 27.29 -22.97 -15.13
C GLU A 289 26.92 -24.45 -15.25
N PHE A 290 26.39 -24.90 -16.39
CA PHE A 290 26.06 -26.31 -16.65
C PHE A 290 27.30 -27.20 -16.70
N ILE A 291 28.34 -26.79 -17.45
CA ILE A 291 29.60 -27.56 -17.53
C ILE A 291 30.26 -27.66 -16.17
N GLU A 292 30.34 -26.55 -15.44
CA GLU A 292 30.98 -26.47 -14.13
C GLU A 292 30.25 -27.31 -13.08
N ARG A 293 28.91 -27.36 -13.12
CA ARG A 293 28.09 -28.13 -12.17
C ARG A 293 27.98 -29.61 -12.49
N ASN A 294 27.87 -29.98 -13.77
CA ASN A 294 27.43 -31.33 -14.15
C ASN A 294 28.49 -32.17 -14.86
N ILE A 295 29.35 -31.57 -15.68
CA ILE A 295 30.31 -32.31 -16.53
C ILE A 295 31.71 -32.35 -15.90
N LEU A 296 32.23 -31.18 -15.50
CA LEU A 296 33.57 -31.04 -14.92
C LEU A 296 33.78 -31.92 -13.66
N PRO A 297 32.83 -32.01 -12.72
CA PRO A 297 33.00 -32.81 -11.50
C PRO A 297 33.03 -34.31 -11.76
N ASN A 298 32.42 -34.76 -12.86
CA ASN A 298 32.40 -36.18 -13.24
C ASN A 298 33.65 -36.54 -14.05
N TYR A 299 34.11 -35.66 -14.95
CA TYR A 299 35.38 -35.85 -15.66
C TYR A 299 36.59 -35.85 -14.71
N LEU A 300 36.64 -34.97 -13.71
CA LEU A 300 37.71 -34.94 -12.71
C LEU A 300 37.76 -36.19 -11.79
N LYS A 301 36.73 -37.03 -11.81
CA LYS A 301 36.69 -38.29 -11.06
C LYS A 301 37.26 -39.48 -11.83
N THR A 302 37.34 -39.41 -13.17
CA THR A 302 37.91 -40.47 -14.00
C THR A 302 39.43 -40.56 -13.81
N GLU A 303 40.02 -41.71 -14.14
CA GLU A 303 41.47 -41.90 -14.03
C GLU A 303 42.23 -40.94 -14.96
N ASP A 304 41.78 -40.77 -16.20
CA ASP A 304 42.34 -39.81 -17.16
C ASP A 304 42.27 -38.35 -16.66
N GLY A 305 41.17 -37.97 -16.00
CA GLY A 305 41.00 -36.62 -15.46
C GLY A 305 41.93 -36.34 -14.28
N LYS A 306 42.16 -37.32 -13.42
CA LYS A 306 43.15 -37.23 -12.33
C LYS A 306 44.57 -37.19 -12.85
N GLU A 307 44.88 -38.02 -13.85
CA GLU A 307 46.20 -38.06 -14.47
C GLU A 307 46.54 -36.74 -15.18
N PHE A 308 45.57 -36.15 -15.90
CA PHE A 308 45.70 -34.81 -16.49
C PHE A 308 45.95 -33.72 -15.44
N VAL A 309 45.22 -33.75 -14.31
CA VAL A 309 45.42 -32.79 -13.21
C VAL A 309 46.78 -32.97 -12.56
N ASP A 310 47.21 -34.20 -12.31
CA ASP A 310 48.51 -34.49 -11.71
C ASP A 310 49.66 -34.12 -12.65
N GLU A 311 49.54 -34.36 -13.95
CA GLU A 311 50.55 -34.01 -14.95
C GLU A 311 50.64 -32.49 -15.16
N TYR A 312 49.49 -31.79 -15.20
CA TYR A 312 49.42 -30.33 -15.28
C TYR A 312 49.91 -29.66 -13.99
N PHE A 313 49.56 -30.19 -12.81
CA PHE A 313 50.01 -29.69 -11.52
C PHE A 313 51.51 -29.88 -11.33
N ASN A 314 52.07 -31.02 -11.74
CA ASN A 314 53.51 -31.28 -11.65
C ASN A 314 54.32 -30.42 -12.63
N SER A 315 53.80 -30.19 -13.84
CA SER A 315 54.47 -29.36 -14.86
C SER A 315 54.43 -27.87 -14.53
N ASN A 316 53.32 -27.38 -13.96
CA ASN A 316 53.09 -25.95 -13.72
C ASN A 316 53.12 -25.55 -12.24
N LYS A 317 53.63 -26.40 -11.36
CA LYS A 317 53.61 -26.20 -9.89
C LYS A 317 54.12 -24.83 -9.44
N LYS A 318 55.21 -24.35 -10.04
CA LYS A 318 55.79 -23.03 -9.72
C LYS A 318 54.90 -21.88 -10.20
N GLU A 319 54.34 -21.98 -11.39
CA GLU A 319 53.44 -20.97 -11.94
C GLU A 319 52.12 -20.92 -11.19
N ILE A 320 51.53 -22.07 -10.84
CA ILE A 320 50.28 -22.16 -10.07
C ILE A 320 50.45 -21.61 -8.66
N ILE A 321 51.58 -21.90 -8.00
CA ILE A 321 51.88 -21.34 -6.67
C ILE A 321 52.10 -19.83 -6.79
N GLN A 322 52.82 -19.37 -7.81
CA GLN A 322 53.07 -17.94 -8.01
C GLN A 322 51.77 -17.18 -8.33
N THR A 323 50.90 -17.72 -9.18
CA THR A 323 49.59 -17.11 -9.46
C THR A 323 48.70 -17.11 -8.24
N LYS A 324 48.67 -18.19 -7.43
CA LYS A 324 47.95 -18.18 -6.14
C LYS A 324 48.51 -17.14 -5.17
N ILE A 325 49.83 -17.00 -5.08
CA ILE A 325 50.47 -15.99 -4.23
C ILE A 325 50.10 -14.59 -4.72
N ASP A 326 50.08 -14.35 -6.02
CA ASP A 326 49.70 -13.06 -6.60
C ASP A 326 48.21 -12.79 -6.44
N GLU A 327 47.34 -13.81 -6.54
CA GLU A 327 45.90 -13.72 -6.27
C GLU A 327 45.62 -13.38 -4.81
N ILE A 328 46.23 -14.13 -3.88
CA ILE A 328 46.12 -13.87 -2.43
C ILE A 328 46.70 -12.49 -2.10
N SER A 329 47.81 -12.10 -2.72
CA SER A 329 48.40 -10.78 -2.49
C SER A 329 47.47 -9.66 -2.99
N ARG A 330 46.82 -9.85 -4.15
CA ARG A 330 45.81 -8.90 -4.66
C ARG A 330 44.57 -8.86 -3.78
N GLU A 331 44.06 -10.01 -3.32
CA GLU A 331 42.92 -10.06 -2.39
C GLU A 331 43.25 -9.36 -1.08
N VAL A 332 44.43 -9.63 -0.50
CA VAL A 332 44.90 -8.95 0.71
C VAL A 332 45.02 -7.46 0.46
N GLU A 333 45.57 -7.02 -0.67
CA GLU A 333 45.70 -5.60 -1.00
C GLU A 333 44.35 -4.89 -1.22
N ILE A 334 43.38 -5.59 -1.82
CA ILE A 334 42.00 -5.11 -1.97
C ILE A 334 41.33 -5.01 -0.60
N LEU A 335 41.44 -6.04 0.24
CA LEU A 335 40.89 -6.07 1.59
C LEU A 335 41.50 -4.96 2.46
N THR A 336 42.82 -4.76 2.42
CA THR A 336 43.47 -3.68 3.17
C THR A 336 43.04 -2.30 2.65
N LYS A 337 42.88 -2.10 1.34
CA LYS A 337 42.37 -0.83 0.79
C LYS A 337 40.92 -0.58 1.19
N VAL A 338 40.09 -1.62 1.23
CA VAL A 338 38.69 -1.54 1.67
C VAL A 338 38.62 -1.22 3.17
N GLU A 339 39.45 -1.85 4.00
CA GLU A 339 39.52 -1.56 5.43
C GLU A 339 40.08 -0.17 5.71
N GLU A 340 41.14 0.26 5.02
CA GLU A 340 41.68 1.61 5.13
C GLU A 340 40.67 2.67 4.71
N LYS A 341 39.88 2.41 3.65
CA LYS A 341 38.80 3.30 3.22
C LYS A 341 37.70 3.37 4.28
N LYS A 342 37.26 2.25 4.84
CA LYS A 342 36.29 2.20 5.95
C LYS A 342 36.79 2.91 7.20
N ILE A 343 38.08 2.78 7.53
CA ILE A 343 38.70 3.46 8.67
C ILE A 343 38.77 4.98 8.41
N LYS A 344 39.13 5.40 7.19
CA LYS A 344 39.14 6.82 6.81
C LYS A 344 37.74 7.45 6.82
N GLU A 345 36.73 6.73 6.33
CA GLU A 345 35.33 7.17 6.38
C GLU A 345 34.87 7.32 7.83
N LYS A 346 35.15 6.33 8.70
CA LYS A 346 34.85 6.44 10.14
C LYS A 346 35.61 7.56 10.85
N LEU A 347 36.87 7.79 10.49
CA LEU A 347 37.65 8.90 11.04
C LEU A 347 37.06 10.25 10.61
N LEU A 348 36.61 10.37 9.37
CA LEU A 348 35.96 11.58 8.85
C LEU A 348 34.61 11.82 9.54
N GLU A 349 33.80 10.77 9.73
CA GLU A 349 32.56 10.83 10.51
C GLU A 349 32.83 11.29 11.95
N LEU A 350 33.82 10.69 12.62
CA LEU A 350 34.18 11.06 13.99
C LEU A 350 34.74 12.50 14.09
N GLU A 351 35.47 12.99 13.08
CA GLU A 351 35.92 14.39 13.04
C GLU A 351 34.74 15.34 12.84
N ASN A 352 33.78 15.00 11.98
CA ASN A 352 32.56 15.77 11.79
C ASN A 352 31.72 15.80 13.08
N ASP A 353 31.55 14.67 13.75
CA ASP A 353 30.84 14.58 15.03
C ASP A 353 31.54 15.40 16.11
N LYS A 354 32.87 15.32 16.19
CA LYS A 354 33.66 16.15 17.11
C LYS A 354 33.45 17.64 16.84
N ASN A 355 33.48 18.06 15.57
CA ASN A 355 33.26 19.46 15.20
C ASN A 355 31.82 19.91 15.50
N ASN A 356 30.83 19.05 15.27
CA ASN A 356 29.44 19.30 15.62
C ASN A 356 29.25 19.46 17.13
N ILE A 357 29.88 18.61 17.95
CA ILE A 357 29.86 18.71 19.41
C ILE A 357 30.56 19.99 19.89
N ILE A 358 31.68 20.38 19.26
CA ILE A 358 32.36 21.64 19.57
C ILE A 358 31.45 22.83 19.25
N ASN A 359 30.81 22.83 18.08
CA ASN A 359 29.89 23.90 17.68
C ASN A 359 28.67 23.96 18.62
N TYR A 360 28.13 22.82 19.02
CA TYR A 360 27.04 22.74 19.98
C TYR A 360 27.45 23.31 21.35
N ASN A 361 28.64 22.95 21.84
CA ASN A 361 29.17 23.51 23.10
C ASN A 361 29.43 25.02 23.01
N ILE A 362 29.91 25.53 21.88
CA ILE A 362 30.10 26.97 21.66
C ILE A 362 28.74 27.69 21.68
N ASN A 363 27.73 27.15 21.00
CA ASN A 363 26.39 27.74 20.97
C ASN A 363 25.72 27.70 22.35
N ALA A 364 25.76 26.55 23.04
CA ALA A 364 25.23 26.42 24.39
C ALA A 364 25.93 27.37 25.38
N LYS A 365 27.23 27.64 25.21
CA LYS A 365 27.96 28.61 26.02
C LYS A 365 27.52 30.04 25.75
N LYS A 366 27.30 30.41 24.48
CA LYS A 366 26.77 31.73 24.11
C LYS A 366 25.34 31.94 24.62
N GLU A 367 24.48 30.95 24.48
CA GLU A 367 23.12 30.99 25.03
C GLU A 367 23.14 31.15 26.55
N LYS A 368 24.03 30.44 27.23
CA LYS A 368 24.22 30.59 28.68
C LYS A 368 24.67 32.00 29.06
N GLU A 369 25.63 32.59 28.34
CA GLU A 369 26.09 33.96 28.58
C GLU A 369 24.95 34.97 28.38
N ILE A 370 24.14 34.82 27.32
CA ILE A 370 22.96 35.67 27.07
C ILE A 370 21.92 35.53 28.21
N LEU A 371 21.63 34.30 28.64
CA LEU A 371 20.69 34.07 29.74
C LEU A 371 21.21 34.59 31.09
N GLU A 372 22.51 34.55 31.33
CA GLU A 372 23.13 35.15 32.52
C GLU A 372 23.01 36.68 32.50
N GLU A 373 23.21 37.33 31.34
CA GLU A 373 22.99 38.77 31.17
C GLU A 373 21.50 39.15 31.35
N GLU A 374 20.57 38.38 30.79
CA GLU A 374 19.13 38.59 30.97
C GLU A 374 18.70 38.42 32.43
N LEU A 375 19.25 37.41 33.13
CA LEU A 375 19.00 37.21 34.56
C LEU A 375 19.51 38.37 35.41
N GLU A 376 20.67 38.94 35.08
CA GLU A 376 21.22 40.10 35.78
C GLU A 376 20.31 41.33 35.60
N GLN A 377 19.87 41.59 34.35
CA GLN A 377 18.92 42.68 34.04
C GLN A 377 17.59 42.50 34.78
N LEU A 378 17.00 41.31 34.75
CA LEU A 378 15.76 41.01 35.47
C LEU A 378 15.94 41.15 36.99
N SER A 379 17.11 40.78 37.53
CA SER A 379 17.39 40.94 38.95
C SER A 379 17.43 42.42 39.37
N ASP A 380 17.98 43.29 38.52
CA ASP A 380 18.00 44.73 38.71
C ASP A 380 16.61 45.34 38.60
N GLU A 381 15.80 44.89 37.65
CA GLU A 381 14.40 45.30 37.53
C GLU A 381 13.61 44.91 38.77
N VAL A 382 13.74 43.67 39.26
CA VAL A 382 13.08 43.21 40.49
C VAL A 382 13.52 44.03 41.69
N ASN A 383 14.81 44.38 41.80
CA ASN A 383 15.31 45.24 42.87
C ASN A 383 14.74 46.67 42.77
N SER A 384 14.58 47.21 41.56
CA SER A 384 13.95 48.51 41.34
C SER A 384 12.46 48.50 41.74
N VAL A 385 11.75 47.42 41.41
CA VAL A 385 10.33 47.23 41.77
C VAL A 385 10.18 47.05 43.27
N LYS A 386 11.07 46.32 43.93
CA LYS A 386 11.10 46.21 45.40
C LYS A 386 11.27 47.56 46.07
N LYS A 387 12.19 48.41 45.58
CA LYS A 387 12.36 49.79 46.09
C LYS A 387 11.08 50.62 45.92
N LYS A 388 10.49 50.62 44.72
CA LYS A 388 9.23 51.32 44.44
C LYS A 388 8.07 50.81 45.31
N ASN A 389 8.01 49.52 45.59
CA ASN A 389 6.99 48.94 46.49
C ASN A 389 7.17 49.37 47.95
N ILE A 390 8.42 49.55 48.41
CA ILE A 390 8.68 50.10 49.75
C ILE A 390 8.24 51.56 49.80
N GLU A 391 8.59 52.35 48.79
CA GLU A 391 8.14 53.75 48.68
C GLU A 391 6.61 53.88 48.59
N LEU A 392 5.95 52.99 47.86
CA LEU A 392 4.48 52.92 47.79
C LEU A 392 3.86 52.64 49.15
N LYS A 393 4.41 51.69 49.93
CA LYS A 393 3.93 51.41 51.30
C LYS A 393 4.08 52.63 52.21
N ASP A 394 5.20 53.34 52.14
CA ASP A 394 5.40 54.57 52.91
C ASP A 394 4.40 55.67 52.51
N ILE A 395 4.06 55.76 51.22
CA ILE A 395 3.05 56.69 50.71
C ILE A 395 1.64 56.28 51.18
N GLU A 396 1.32 54.98 51.14
CA GLU A 396 0.04 54.46 51.63
C GLU A 396 -0.15 54.73 53.12
N GLU A 397 0.88 54.53 53.94
CA GLU A 397 0.84 54.89 55.37
C GLU A 397 0.61 56.39 55.57
N LYS A 398 1.30 57.24 54.79
CA LYS A 398 1.08 58.71 54.81
C LYS A 398 -0.34 59.08 54.38
N ILE A 399 -0.92 58.40 53.39
CA ILE A 399 -2.30 58.61 52.95
C ILE A 399 -3.28 58.19 54.05
N ILE A 400 -3.04 57.09 54.75
CA ILE A 400 -3.88 56.65 55.87
C ILE A 400 -3.87 57.69 56.98
N ILE A 401 -2.70 58.22 57.33
CA ILE A 401 -2.56 59.29 58.33
C ILE A 401 -3.31 60.54 57.88
N LYS A 402 -3.12 61.00 56.63
CA LYS A 402 -3.83 62.17 56.09
C LYS A 402 -5.34 61.97 56.00
N LYS A 403 -5.82 60.76 55.70
CA LYS A 403 -7.26 60.43 55.73
C LYS A 403 -7.82 60.52 57.14
N ARG A 404 -7.06 60.11 58.16
CA ARG A 404 -7.46 60.30 59.56
C ARG A 404 -7.51 61.77 59.94
N GLU A 405 -6.53 62.57 59.52
CA GLU A 405 -6.54 64.02 59.72
C GLU A 405 -7.75 64.68 59.05
N LEU A 406 -8.08 64.29 57.81
CA LEU A 406 -9.28 64.77 57.11
C LEU A 406 -10.58 64.38 57.83
N ASN A 407 -10.71 63.14 58.29
CA ASN A 407 -11.90 62.74 59.06
C ASN A 407 -12.04 63.55 60.36
N ILE A 408 -10.93 63.87 61.03
CA ILE A 408 -10.95 64.75 62.22
C ILE A 408 -11.39 66.17 61.82
N ILE A 409 -10.96 66.68 60.67
CA ILE A 409 -11.40 67.98 60.15
C ILE A 409 -12.89 67.95 59.82
N ASP A 410 -13.39 66.87 59.21
CA ASP A 410 -14.83 66.70 58.92
C ASP A 410 -15.64 66.63 60.22
N GLU A 411 -15.17 65.90 61.25
CA GLU A 411 -15.78 65.88 62.59
C GLU A 411 -15.78 67.26 63.26
N ILE A 412 -14.69 68.03 63.13
CA ILE A 412 -14.62 69.42 63.61
C ILE A 412 -15.62 70.29 62.85
N SER A 413 -15.73 70.13 61.52
CA SER A 413 -16.67 70.90 60.70
C SER A 413 -18.13 70.60 61.05
N GLU A 414 -18.45 69.34 61.38
CA GLU A 414 -19.77 68.96 61.88
C GLU A 414 -20.04 69.55 63.27
N LEU A 415 -19.02 69.58 64.14
CA LEU A 415 -19.13 70.21 65.45
C LEU A 415 -19.29 71.72 65.33
N ASP A 416 -18.57 72.39 64.45
CA ASP A 416 -18.72 73.82 64.15
C ASP A 416 -20.09 74.12 63.55
N ALA A 417 -20.63 73.26 62.69
CA ALA A 417 -22.00 73.37 62.21
C ALA A 417 -23.02 73.21 63.34
N LYS A 418 -22.82 72.25 64.25
CA LYS A 418 -23.67 72.05 65.44
C LYS A 418 -23.53 73.20 66.44
N ILE A 419 -22.37 73.81 66.56
CA ILE A 419 -22.12 75.00 67.39
C ILE A 419 -22.81 76.20 66.75
N SER A 420 -22.65 76.42 65.45
CA SER A 420 -23.33 77.48 64.70
C SER A 420 -24.86 77.33 64.75
N GLU A 421 -25.37 76.10 64.69
CA GLU A 421 -26.80 75.80 64.91
C GLU A 421 -27.22 76.07 66.35
N LYS A 422 -26.37 75.77 67.34
CA LYS A 422 -26.66 76.10 68.75
C LYS A 422 -26.59 77.59 69.02
N GLU A 423 -25.64 78.31 68.45
CA GLU A 423 -25.49 79.76 68.57
C GLU A 423 -26.63 80.49 67.85
N SER A 424 -27.04 80.01 66.68
CA SER A 424 -28.23 80.54 66.01
C SER A 424 -29.49 80.25 66.82
N ARG A 425 -29.59 79.07 67.44
CA ARG A 425 -30.68 78.71 68.35
C ARG A 425 -30.62 79.48 69.67
N GLU A 426 -29.46 79.84 70.18
CA GLU A 426 -29.26 80.64 71.38
C GLU A 426 -29.60 82.11 71.09
N SER A 427 -29.19 82.63 69.94
CA SER A 427 -29.63 83.91 69.38
C SER A 427 -31.14 83.94 69.16
N GLU A 428 -31.73 82.89 68.58
CA GLU A 428 -33.17 82.75 68.44
C GLU A 428 -33.84 82.66 69.80
N LEU A 429 -33.27 81.94 70.77
CA LEU A 429 -33.78 81.87 72.14
C LEU A 429 -33.65 83.19 72.88
N ASP A 430 -32.62 83.99 72.62
CA ASP A 430 -32.43 85.35 73.16
C ASP A 430 -33.41 86.32 72.51
N ILE A 431 -33.66 86.19 71.20
CA ILE A 431 -34.72 86.90 70.50
C ILE A 431 -36.08 86.45 71.05
N ILE A 432 -36.29 85.17 71.32
CA ILE A 432 -37.51 84.63 71.93
C ILE A 432 -37.63 85.04 73.39
N LEU A 433 -36.55 85.16 74.15
CA LEU A 433 -36.54 85.62 75.54
C LEU A 433 -36.81 87.11 75.60
N ASN A 434 -36.17 87.92 74.77
CA ASN A 434 -36.48 89.34 74.60
C ASN A 434 -37.91 89.51 74.10
N ASN A 435 -38.35 88.69 73.14
CA ASN A 435 -39.72 88.69 72.67
C ASN A 435 -40.68 88.18 73.74
N ALA A 436 -40.32 87.23 74.59
CA ALA A 436 -41.14 86.71 75.67
C ALA A 436 -41.19 87.69 76.84
N GLN A 437 -40.13 88.44 77.11
CA GLN A 437 -40.13 89.57 78.05
C GLN A 437 -40.96 90.72 77.49
N ASN A 438 -40.79 91.06 76.21
CA ASN A 438 -41.64 92.02 75.52
C ASN A 438 -43.09 91.54 75.44
N LYS A 439 -43.32 90.24 75.28
CA LYS A 439 -44.63 89.59 75.22
C LYS A 439 -45.19 89.33 76.60
N ILE A 440 -44.42 89.29 77.67
CA ILE A 440 -44.91 89.35 79.05
C ILE A 440 -45.32 90.79 79.33
N SER A 441 -44.51 91.80 78.95
CA SER A 441 -44.93 93.21 79.03
C SER A 441 -46.15 93.50 78.15
N ASN A 442 -46.21 92.87 76.96
CA ASN A 442 -47.32 92.99 76.04
C ASN A 442 -48.45 92.02 76.36
N LEU A 443 -48.30 90.98 77.18
CA LEU A 443 -49.38 90.16 77.74
C LEU A 443 -49.86 90.72 79.06
N GLU A 444 -49.09 91.58 79.72
CA GLU A 444 -49.62 92.51 80.71
C GLU A 444 -50.50 93.56 80.01
N LYS A 445 -50.08 94.06 78.83
CA LYS A 445 -50.92 94.90 77.95
C LYS A 445 -52.01 94.14 77.17
N GLN A 446 -51.81 92.87 76.84
CA GLN A 446 -52.77 92.02 76.11
C GLN A 446 -53.62 91.20 77.09
N LYS A 447 -53.32 91.12 78.37
CA LYS A 447 -54.36 90.86 79.39
C LYS A 447 -55.34 92.03 79.44
N MET A 448 -54.87 93.23 79.07
CA MET A 448 -55.67 94.43 78.82
C MET A 448 -56.37 94.41 77.44
N GLU A 449 -55.85 93.71 76.41
CA GLU A 449 -56.40 93.68 75.03
C GLU A 449 -56.99 92.33 74.55
N ILE A 450 -56.74 91.19 75.20
CA ILE A 450 -57.42 89.89 74.95
C ILE A 450 -58.80 89.88 75.62
N GLU A 451 -59.11 90.90 76.42
CA GLU A 451 -60.50 91.34 76.63
C GLU A 451 -61.17 91.81 75.34
N THR A 452 -60.43 92.18 74.29
CA THR A 452 -61.00 92.86 73.12
C THR A 452 -61.23 92.04 71.87
N SER A 453 -60.52 90.96 71.55
CA SER A 453 -60.83 90.24 70.30
C SER A 453 -59.90 89.05 70.04
N LEU A 454 -60.38 87.83 69.89
CA LEU A 454 -61.23 87.32 68.81
C LEU A 454 -60.57 87.38 67.42
N ALA A 455 -60.25 86.16 66.95
CA ALA A 455 -60.32 85.71 65.55
C ALA A 455 -59.19 86.18 64.61
N LYS A 456 -58.65 85.41 63.67
CA LYS A 456 -58.81 84.04 63.14
C LYS A 456 -57.70 83.91 62.06
N ILE A 457 -56.90 82.85 62.05
CA ILE A 457 -56.90 81.68 61.13
C ILE A 457 -56.11 81.86 59.80
N SER A 458 -55.34 80.79 59.55
CA SER A 458 -54.55 80.25 58.41
C SER A 458 -55.35 80.03 57.10
N GLU A 459 -54.76 79.76 55.92
CA GLU A 459 -54.13 78.51 55.43
C GLU A 459 -53.63 78.72 53.99
N ASP A 460 -52.44 78.21 53.59
CA ASP A 460 -52.14 78.00 52.15
C ASP A 460 -50.91 77.07 51.81
N LEU A 461 -50.43 76.23 52.72
CA LEU A 461 -49.14 75.52 52.54
C LEU A 461 -49.20 74.10 51.93
N ILE A 462 -50.39 73.57 51.62
CA ILE A 462 -50.55 72.15 51.24
C ILE A 462 -50.14 71.88 49.78
N ILE A 463 -50.18 72.89 48.90
CA ILE A 463 -49.98 72.69 47.45
C ILE A 463 -48.49 72.50 47.09
N LYS A 464 -47.55 72.90 47.96
CA LYS A 464 -46.10 72.88 47.64
C LYS A 464 -45.43 71.51 47.83
N ARG A 465 -46.03 70.59 48.59
CA ARG A 465 -45.41 69.30 48.98
C ARG A 465 -45.56 68.15 47.97
N ILE A 466 -46.42 68.28 46.97
CA ILE A 466 -46.71 67.16 46.03
C ILE A 466 -45.67 67.08 44.89
N GLY A 467 -44.96 68.16 44.58
CA GLY A 467 -43.96 68.19 43.49
C GLY A 467 -42.59 67.56 43.81
N GLU A 468 -42.29 67.29 45.08
CA GLU A 468 -40.94 66.86 45.52
C GLU A 468 -40.76 65.33 45.57
N ILE A 469 -41.83 64.55 45.40
CA ILE A 469 -41.83 63.09 45.68
C ILE A 469 -41.65 62.21 44.43
N GLN A 470 -41.73 62.78 43.22
CA GLN A 470 -41.72 62.02 41.96
C GLN A 470 -40.38 61.36 41.57
N PRO A 471 -39.18 61.92 41.87
CA PRO A 471 -37.90 61.30 41.50
C PRO A 471 -37.55 60.04 42.33
N TYR A 472 -38.14 59.90 43.53
CA TYR A 472 -37.81 58.81 44.46
C TYR A 472 -38.52 57.49 44.12
N PHE A 473 -39.58 57.53 43.32
CA PHE A 473 -40.33 56.33 42.91
C PHE A 473 -39.65 55.54 41.77
N GLU A 474 -38.80 56.18 40.96
CA GLU A 474 -38.12 55.54 39.82
C GLU A 474 -36.88 54.73 40.23
N LEU A 475 -36.19 55.14 41.30
CA LEU A 475 -35.00 54.45 41.82
C LEU A 475 -35.30 53.13 42.54
N MET A 476 -36.55 52.91 43.00
CA MET A 476 -36.94 51.73 43.78
C MET A 476 -37.43 50.53 42.94
N ASN A 477 -37.66 50.69 41.63
CA ASN A 477 -38.27 49.66 40.77
C ASN A 477 -37.28 48.93 39.82
N GLY A 478 -35.99 48.83 40.18
CA GLY A 478 -35.07 47.81 39.67
C GLY A 478 -34.93 47.67 38.15
N SER A 479 -35.22 48.70 37.38
CA SER A 479 -35.20 48.65 35.92
C SER A 479 -33.90 49.24 35.40
N TYR A 480 -32.83 48.45 35.47
CA TYR A 480 -31.60 48.72 34.74
C TYR A 480 -31.77 48.26 33.28
N ASN A 481 -32.64 48.94 32.53
CA ASN A 481 -32.56 48.93 31.08
C ASN A 481 -31.41 49.86 30.68
N LYS A 482 -30.19 49.33 30.74
CA LYS A 482 -29.14 49.87 29.88
C LYS A 482 -29.59 49.54 28.46
N TYR A 483 -29.94 50.58 27.71
CA TYR A 483 -29.83 50.57 26.26
C TYR A 483 -28.40 50.14 25.93
N ILE A 484 -28.20 48.84 25.74
CA ILE A 484 -27.07 48.33 25.01
C ILE A 484 -27.48 48.56 23.57
N ASP A 485 -26.84 49.53 22.93
CA ASP A 485 -26.84 49.60 21.47
C ASP A 485 -26.63 48.18 20.97
N LYS A 486 -27.58 47.68 20.19
CA LYS A 486 -27.42 46.47 19.42
C LYS A 486 -26.35 46.76 18.37
N GLU A 487 -25.08 46.83 18.80
CA GLU A 487 -23.96 46.61 17.92
C GLU A 487 -24.15 45.19 17.40
N LYS A 488 -24.74 45.09 16.20
CA LYS A 488 -24.50 43.95 15.34
C LYS A 488 -23.00 43.75 15.38
N VAL A 489 -22.55 42.64 15.97
CA VAL A 489 -21.15 42.23 15.87
C VAL A 489 -20.83 42.27 14.38
N SER A 490 -20.06 43.27 13.97
CA SER A 490 -19.56 43.37 12.60
C SER A 490 -18.53 42.26 12.48
N ILE A 491 -18.98 41.11 11.98
CA ILE A 491 -18.10 40.01 11.64
C ILE A 491 -17.37 40.46 10.38
N GLU A 492 -16.22 41.10 10.56
CA GLU A 492 -15.31 41.46 9.47
C GLU A 492 -14.68 40.18 8.92
N PHE A 493 -15.41 39.48 8.06
CA PHE A 493 -14.83 38.45 7.20
C PHE A 493 -14.47 39.11 5.87
N VAL A 494 -13.16 39.27 5.64
CA VAL A 494 -12.60 40.18 4.61
C VAL A 494 -12.46 39.51 3.23
N VAL A 495 -13.22 38.46 2.93
CA VAL A 495 -13.14 37.81 1.61
C VAL A 495 -14.48 37.92 0.90
N ASP A 496 -14.56 38.85 -0.04
CA ASP A 496 -15.57 38.82 -1.08
C ASP A 496 -15.19 37.75 -2.12
N ALA A 497 -16.17 36.97 -2.58
CA ALA A 497 -15.93 35.93 -3.60
C ALA A 497 -15.33 36.48 -4.91
N LYS A 498 -15.36 37.80 -5.11
CA LYS A 498 -14.80 38.52 -6.27
C LYS A 498 -13.29 38.71 -6.21
N ASP A 499 -12.68 38.66 -5.02
CA ASP A 499 -11.23 38.85 -4.84
C ASP A 499 -10.44 37.55 -5.07
N ILE A 500 -11.14 36.42 -5.20
CA ILE A 500 -10.54 35.11 -5.46
C ILE A 500 -10.36 34.94 -6.96
N LYS A 501 -9.11 34.91 -7.40
CA LYS A 501 -8.75 34.57 -8.78
C LYS A 501 -8.89 33.06 -8.99
N PHE A 502 -9.79 32.65 -9.86
CA PHE A 502 -9.96 31.26 -10.28
C PHE A 502 -9.18 30.94 -11.55
N ASN A 503 -8.68 29.71 -11.64
CA ASN A 503 -8.15 29.16 -12.88
C ASN A 503 -9.31 28.92 -13.87
N SER A 504 -9.14 29.30 -15.14
CA SER A 504 -10.19 29.19 -16.18
C SER A 504 -10.36 27.78 -16.75
N LEU A 505 -9.53 26.81 -16.33
CA LEU A 505 -9.56 25.43 -16.82
C LEU A 505 -10.76 24.66 -16.21
N LYS A 506 -11.54 24.00 -17.06
CA LYS A 506 -12.59 23.06 -16.62
C LYS A 506 -11.95 21.75 -16.19
N VAL A 507 -12.37 21.20 -15.05
CA VAL A 507 -11.87 19.91 -14.55
C VAL A 507 -12.33 18.74 -15.45
N THR A 508 -11.41 18.25 -16.28
CA THR A 508 -11.39 16.97 -17.01
C THR A 508 -10.25 16.08 -16.49
N PRO A 509 -10.20 14.77 -16.81
CA PRO A 509 -9.10 13.89 -16.40
C PRO A 509 -7.70 14.43 -16.72
N ASP A 510 -7.53 15.11 -17.85
CA ASP A 510 -6.25 15.69 -18.25
C ASP A 510 -5.90 16.93 -17.42
N THR A 511 -6.86 17.81 -17.16
CA THR A 511 -6.64 18.96 -16.26
C THR A 511 -6.48 18.56 -14.79
N PHE A 512 -7.02 17.40 -14.40
CA PHE A 512 -6.78 16.86 -13.06
C PHE A 512 -5.31 16.43 -12.91
N ASN A 513 -4.70 15.83 -13.95
CA ASN A 513 -3.27 15.56 -13.94
C ASN A 513 -2.44 16.86 -13.88
N LEU A 514 -2.87 17.90 -14.61
CA LEU A 514 -2.23 19.23 -14.48
C LEU A 514 -2.33 19.78 -13.05
N LEU A 515 -3.44 19.56 -12.34
CA LEU A 515 -3.55 19.94 -10.92
C LEU A 515 -2.58 19.14 -10.04
N ILE A 516 -2.38 17.84 -10.31
CA ILE A 516 -1.40 17.03 -9.58
C ILE A 516 0.03 17.52 -9.85
N GLU A 517 0.33 17.87 -11.11
CA GLU A 517 1.62 18.45 -11.47
C GLU A 517 1.84 19.83 -10.85
N ASP A 518 0.81 20.68 -10.84
CA ASP A 518 0.83 22.00 -10.22
C ASP A 518 1.06 21.90 -8.71
N LEU A 519 0.36 20.98 -8.03
CA LEU A 519 0.57 20.74 -6.60
C LEU A 519 1.96 20.18 -6.31
N ASP A 520 2.45 19.25 -7.11
CA ASP A 520 3.81 18.70 -6.92
C ASP A 520 4.88 19.79 -7.14
N ASN A 521 4.74 20.62 -8.18
CA ASN A 521 5.64 21.76 -8.41
C ASN A 521 5.58 22.77 -7.25
N PHE A 522 4.37 23.06 -6.73
CA PHE A 522 4.20 23.91 -5.56
C PHE A 522 4.91 23.32 -4.33
N LEU A 523 4.71 22.04 -4.03
CA LEU A 523 5.38 21.37 -2.92
C LEU A 523 6.91 21.39 -3.08
N GLN A 524 7.43 21.13 -4.28
CA GLN A 524 8.86 21.15 -4.57
C GLN A 524 9.45 22.56 -4.42
N SER A 525 8.74 23.61 -4.86
CA SER A 525 9.15 25.01 -4.65
C SER A 525 9.26 25.38 -3.16
N LYS A 526 8.54 24.65 -2.29
CA LYS A 526 8.58 24.79 -0.83
C LYS A 526 9.54 23.79 -0.17
N GLY A 527 10.39 23.12 -0.95
CA GLY A 527 11.39 22.17 -0.47
C GLY A 527 10.81 20.81 -0.06
N ARG A 528 9.67 20.40 -0.62
CA ARG A 528 9.00 19.13 -0.33
C ARG A 528 8.87 18.27 -1.59
N THR A 529 9.46 17.09 -1.58
CA THR A 529 9.33 16.12 -2.67
C THR A 529 8.54 14.91 -2.19
N TYR A 530 7.52 14.54 -2.95
CA TYR A 530 6.71 13.35 -2.73
C TYR A 530 6.64 12.55 -4.02
N LYS A 531 6.33 11.25 -3.91
CA LYS A 531 6.04 10.45 -5.10
C LYS A 531 4.73 10.95 -5.72
N LYS A 532 4.62 10.95 -7.04
CA LYS A 532 3.41 11.42 -7.74
C LYS A 532 2.15 10.68 -7.28
N GLU A 533 2.28 9.40 -6.95
CA GLU A 533 1.19 8.58 -6.39
C GLU A 533 0.73 9.09 -5.01
N ASP A 534 1.65 9.56 -4.17
CA ASP A 534 1.34 10.11 -2.86
C ASP A 534 0.61 11.45 -3.00
N VAL A 535 1.09 12.33 -3.88
CA VAL A 535 0.44 13.62 -4.19
C VAL A 535 -0.98 13.39 -4.71
N LEU A 536 -1.14 12.47 -5.67
CA LEU A 536 -2.44 12.07 -6.19
C LEU A 536 -3.37 11.54 -5.09
N ASN A 537 -2.86 10.67 -4.20
CA ASN A 537 -3.63 10.15 -3.08
C ASN A 537 -4.10 11.27 -2.13
N PHE A 538 -3.25 12.25 -1.82
CA PHE A 538 -3.61 13.39 -0.98
C PHE A 538 -4.78 14.17 -1.56
N VAL A 539 -4.74 14.48 -2.86
CA VAL A 539 -5.82 15.22 -3.54
C VAL A 539 -7.12 14.44 -3.54
N ILE A 540 -7.10 13.16 -3.95
CA ILE A 540 -8.31 12.34 -4.02
C ILE A 540 -8.96 12.24 -2.63
N LEU A 541 -8.18 11.91 -1.61
CA LEU A 541 -8.71 11.80 -0.25
C LEU A 541 -9.29 13.13 0.23
N TYR A 542 -8.64 14.25 -0.05
CA TYR A 542 -9.04 15.58 0.40
C TYR A 542 -10.42 15.98 -0.10
N PHE A 543 -10.71 15.74 -1.38
CA PHE A 543 -12.03 16.06 -1.93
C PHE A 543 -13.10 15.01 -1.57
N GLN A 544 -12.72 13.73 -1.41
CA GLN A 544 -13.67 12.67 -1.05
C GLN A 544 -14.12 12.73 0.42
N ASN A 545 -13.24 13.12 1.35
CA ASN A 545 -13.49 13.00 2.78
C ASN A 545 -13.76 14.35 3.45
N PHE A 546 -14.43 14.31 4.61
CA PHE A 546 -14.69 15.52 5.41
C PHE A 546 -13.54 15.83 6.38
N LEU A 547 -12.86 14.80 6.85
CA LEU A 547 -11.67 14.86 7.70
C LEU A 547 -10.63 13.88 7.15
N ILE A 548 -9.36 14.27 7.15
CA ILE A 548 -8.20 13.41 6.88
C ILE A 548 -7.25 13.49 8.07
N ILE A 549 -6.68 12.36 8.47
CA ILE A 549 -5.68 12.31 9.53
C ILE A 549 -4.32 11.93 8.94
N PHE A 550 -3.31 12.74 9.22
CA PHE A 550 -1.91 12.46 8.93
C PHE A 550 -1.22 11.92 10.19
N SER A 551 -0.72 10.69 10.12
CA SER A 551 -0.06 9.96 11.21
C SER A 551 1.42 9.74 10.87
N GLY A 552 2.28 9.70 11.88
CA GLY A 552 3.72 9.47 11.71
C GLY A 552 4.50 9.88 12.95
N LEU A 553 5.83 9.73 12.90
CA LEU A 553 6.71 10.21 13.99
C LEU A 553 6.77 11.75 14.03
N PRO A 554 7.13 12.35 15.18
CA PRO A 554 7.42 13.77 15.27
C PRO A 554 8.52 14.20 14.30
N GLY A 555 8.43 15.41 13.76
CA GLY A 555 9.48 15.98 12.90
C GLY A 555 9.48 15.54 11.42
N ILE A 556 8.55 14.69 10.97
CA ILE A 556 8.43 14.30 9.53
C ILE A 556 7.77 15.41 8.68
N GLY A 557 7.20 16.44 9.31
CA GLY A 557 6.59 17.58 8.60
C GLY A 557 5.10 17.42 8.29
N LYS A 558 4.36 16.65 9.09
CA LYS A 558 2.89 16.49 9.00
C LYS A 558 2.17 17.83 9.01
N THR A 559 2.45 18.68 10.00
CA THR A 559 1.83 20.00 10.17
C THR A 559 2.13 20.92 9.00
N SER A 560 3.38 20.99 8.57
CA SER A 560 3.74 21.78 7.40
C SER A 560 3.09 21.27 6.11
N LEU A 561 2.92 19.96 5.93
CA LEU A 561 2.22 19.42 4.76
C LEU A 561 0.75 19.86 4.76
N THR A 562 0.06 19.79 5.90
CA THR A 562 -1.33 20.24 6.00
C THR A 562 -1.49 21.73 5.74
N VAL A 563 -0.54 22.55 6.21
CA VAL A 563 -0.52 24.00 5.94
C VAL A 563 -0.29 24.27 4.45
N LEU A 564 0.71 23.61 3.83
CA LEU A 564 0.98 23.75 2.40
C LEU A 564 -0.18 23.30 1.52
N LEU A 565 -0.81 22.15 1.83
CA LEU A 565 -2.01 21.70 1.12
C LEU A 565 -3.15 22.73 1.27
N SER A 566 -3.27 23.35 2.43
CA SER A 566 -4.25 24.40 2.62
C SER A 566 -3.95 25.64 1.79
N GLU A 567 -2.70 26.12 1.79
CA GLU A 567 -2.29 27.28 0.99
C GLU A 567 -2.49 27.06 -0.50
N PHE A 568 -2.31 25.84 -0.99
CA PHE A 568 -2.52 25.50 -2.39
C PHE A 568 -4.01 25.51 -2.77
N PHE A 569 -4.87 24.90 -1.96
CA PHE A 569 -6.28 24.73 -2.32
C PHE A 569 -7.18 25.91 -1.94
N THR A 570 -6.78 26.73 -0.97
CA THR A 570 -7.64 27.81 -0.48
C THR A 570 -6.88 29.08 -0.13
N HIS A 571 -7.60 30.19 -0.14
CA HIS A 571 -7.09 31.47 0.28
C HIS A 571 -6.78 31.47 1.78
N LYS A 572 -5.73 32.19 2.21
CA LYS A 572 -5.28 32.26 3.61
C LYS A 572 -6.41 32.55 4.61
N ASN A 573 -7.32 33.47 4.27
CA ASN A 573 -8.46 33.84 5.13
C ASN A 573 -9.60 32.79 5.16
N CYS A 574 -9.55 31.79 4.29
CA CYS A 574 -10.42 30.60 4.28
C CYS A 574 -9.68 29.38 4.86
N SER A 575 -8.60 29.60 5.60
CA SER A 575 -7.87 28.59 6.34
C SER A 575 -7.74 29.02 7.80
N LEU A 576 -7.95 28.08 8.72
CA LEU A 576 -7.78 28.28 10.15
C LEU A 576 -6.97 27.14 10.74
N GLU A 577 -5.86 27.47 11.38
CA GLU A 577 -5.00 26.52 12.09
C GLU A 577 -5.34 26.52 13.59
N LEU A 578 -5.58 25.34 14.13
CA LEU A 578 -5.99 25.09 15.51
C LEU A 578 -4.96 24.16 16.15
N ALA A 579 -4.10 24.72 17.00
CA ALA A 579 -3.20 23.95 17.84
C ALA A 579 -3.97 23.33 19.01
N VAL A 580 -4.25 22.03 18.94
CA VAL A 580 -5.04 21.34 19.97
C VAL A 580 -4.23 21.26 21.25
N SER A 581 -4.79 21.75 22.35
CA SER A 581 -4.13 21.71 23.66
C SER A 581 -4.64 20.55 24.51
N LYS A 582 -3.85 20.13 25.51
CA LYS A 582 -4.32 19.20 26.54
C LYS A 582 -5.53 19.78 27.28
N GLY A 583 -6.56 18.97 27.48
CA GLY A 583 -7.77 19.35 28.22
C GLY A 583 -8.93 19.87 27.36
N TRP A 584 -8.85 19.77 26.03
CA TRP A 584 -9.98 20.00 25.13
C TRP A 584 -11.01 18.88 25.26
N ASN A 585 -11.83 18.95 26.30
CA ASN A 585 -12.81 17.93 26.67
C ASN A 585 -14.26 18.34 26.37
N SER A 586 -14.46 19.43 25.63
CA SER A 586 -15.79 19.96 25.35
C SER A 586 -15.87 20.63 23.99
N ARG A 587 -17.01 20.45 23.30
CA ARG A 587 -17.36 21.20 22.09
C ARG A 587 -17.32 22.72 22.28
N LYS A 588 -17.44 23.22 23.52
CA LYS A 588 -17.35 24.65 23.85
C LYS A 588 -16.03 25.28 23.42
N VAL A 589 -14.97 24.49 23.31
CA VAL A 589 -13.66 24.99 22.88
C VAL A 589 -13.67 25.44 21.42
N LEU A 590 -14.41 24.75 20.55
CA LEU A 590 -14.55 25.16 19.14
C LEU A 590 -15.73 26.08 18.90
N PHE A 591 -16.83 25.89 19.64
CA PHE A 591 -18.07 26.64 19.39
C PHE A 591 -18.22 27.89 20.25
N GLY A 592 -17.50 28.01 21.36
CA GLY A 592 -17.79 29.01 22.39
C GLY A 592 -18.99 28.62 23.27
N TYR A 593 -19.46 29.56 24.07
CA TYR A 593 -20.59 29.36 24.98
C TYR A 593 -21.28 30.67 25.34
N ASN A 594 -22.56 30.61 25.72
CA ASN A 594 -23.27 31.75 26.27
C ASN A 594 -22.96 31.90 27.77
N ASN A 595 -22.48 33.07 28.19
CA ASN A 595 -22.18 33.35 29.59
C ASN A 595 -23.44 33.94 30.28
N PRO A 596 -24.04 33.22 31.25
CA PRO A 596 -25.31 33.62 31.86
C PRO A 596 -25.22 34.86 32.75
N ILE A 597 -24.01 35.27 33.18
CA ILE A 597 -23.82 36.42 34.07
C ILE A 597 -23.94 37.74 33.29
N ASN A 598 -23.37 37.77 32.08
CA ASN A 598 -23.36 38.96 31.23
C ASN A 598 -24.31 38.84 30.03
N SER A 599 -25.04 37.72 29.91
CA SER A 599 -25.97 37.40 28.83
C SER A 599 -25.36 37.63 27.44
N SER A 600 -24.07 37.31 27.29
CA SER A 600 -23.33 37.51 26.05
C SER A 600 -22.68 36.21 25.59
N TYR A 601 -22.66 36.00 24.28
CA TYR A 601 -21.97 34.87 23.68
C TYR A 601 -20.47 35.10 23.70
N GLN A 602 -19.73 34.18 24.32
CA GLN A 602 -18.28 34.13 24.26
C GLN A 602 -17.87 33.22 23.11
N PHE A 603 -17.24 33.80 22.09
CA PHE A 603 -16.66 33.07 20.97
C PHE A 603 -15.48 32.22 21.41
N ASP A 604 -15.13 31.23 20.60
CA ASP A 604 -13.89 30.49 20.76
C ASP A 604 -12.68 31.40 20.52
N GLU A 605 -11.56 31.09 21.17
CA GLU A 605 -10.33 31.89 21.09
C GLU A 605 -9.71 31.87 19.68
N PHE A 606 -10.04 30.86 18.88
CA PHE A 606 -9.48 30.64 17.55
C PHE A 606 -10.29 31.29 16.42
N GLY A 607 -11.49 31.80 16.72
CA GLY A 607 -12.38 32.40 15.73
C GLY A 607 -13.08 31.39 14.81
N PHE A 608 -13.13 30.09 15.12
CA PHE A 608 -13.78 29.06 14.32
C PHE A 608 -15.23 29.42 13.96
N VAL A 609 -16.05 29.82 14.94
CA VAL A 609 -17.45 30.19 14.68
C VAL A 609 -17.56 31.45 13.82
N LYS A 610 -16.70 32.45 14.08
CA LYS A 610 -16.68 33.69 13.29
C LYS A 610 -16.34 33.41 11.82
N THR A 611 -15.32 32.59 11.58
CA THR A 611 -14.91 32.15 10.24
C THR A 611 -16.02 31.40 9.53
N MET A 612 -16.71 30.48 10.21
CA MET A 612 -17.84 29.74 9.64
C MET A 612 -19.02 30.65 9.26
N ILE A 613 -19.35 31.64 10.10
CA ILE A 613 -20.41 32.61 9.79
C ILE A 613 -20.01 33.46 8.58
N GLY A 614 -18.79 33.99 8.57
CA GLY A 614 -18.26 34.78 7.45
C GLY A 614 -18.23 34.01 6.14
N PHE A 615 -17.74 32.77 6.17
CA PHE A 615 -17.70 31.90 5.00
C PHE A 615 -19.09 31.56 4.46
N ASN A 616 -20.09 31.35 5.32
CA ASN A 616 -21.48 31.13 4.88
C ASN A 616 -22.09 32.37 4.21
N ILE A 617 -21.67 33.57 4.59
CA ILE A 617 -22.15 34.84 3.99
C ILE A 617 -21.53 35.01 2.60
N SER A 618 -20.22 34.86 2.47
CA SER A 618 -19.51 35.04 1.19
C SER A 618 -19.66 33.85 0.24
N ASN A 619 -19.82 32.64 0.78
CA ASN A 619 -19.94 31.35 0.10
C ASN A 619 -19.02 31.21 -1.14
N PRO A 620 -17.69 31.37 -0.98
CA PRO A 620 -16.78 31.26 -2.11
C PRO A 620 -16.65 29.80 -2.59
N ASP A 621 -16.36 29.60 -3.88
CA ASP A 621 -16.21 28.27 -4.50
C ASP A 621 -14.79 27.68 -4.30
N ILE A 622 -14.27 27.80 -3.07
CA ILE A 622 -13.00 27.20 -2.61
C ILE A 622 -13.23 26.47 -1.28
N PRO A 623 -12.37 25.52 -0.87
CA PRO A 623 -12.47 24.87 0.43
C PRO A 623 -12.38 25.85 1.61
N LEU A 624 -13.10 25.58 2.69
CA LEU A 624 -12.83 26.17 4.01
C LEU A 624 -12.01 25.14 4.81
N ASN A 625 -10.74 25.45 5.05
CA ASN A 625 -9.81 24.52 5.66
C ASN A 625 -9.63 24.77 7.14
N ILE A 626 -9.79 23.72 7.94
CA ILE A 626 -9.56 23.74 9.37
C ILE A 626 -8.48 22.71 9.68
N ILE A 627 -7.32 23.18 10.10
CA ILE A 627 -6.16 22.34 10.41
C ILE A 627 -6.16 22.09 11.92
N LEU A 628 -6.24 20.83 12.34
CA LEU A 628 -6.14 20.41 13.73
C LEU A 628 -4.73 19.88 13.96
N ASP A 629 -3.84 20.71 14.50
CA ASP A 629 -2.48 20.28 14.83
C ASP A 629 -2.45 19.54 16.16
N GLU A 630 -1.75 18.42 16.19
CA GLU A 630 -1.70 17.47 17.31
C GLU A 630 -3.09 17.09 17.83
N ALA A 631 -3.99 16.74 16.91
CA ALA A 631 -5.41 16.50 17.19
C ALA A 631 -5.67 15.43 18.26
N ASN A 632 -4.74 14.50 18.47
CA ASN A 632 -4.84 13.48 19.51
C ASN A 632 -4.16 13.85 20.84
N LEU A 633 -3.78 15.11 21.05
CA LEU A 633 -3.34 15.60 22.37
C LEU A 633 -4.50 15.67 23.39
N SER A 634 -5.73 15.76 22.89
CA SER A 634 -6.97 15.56 23.64
C SER A 634 -7.88 14.59 22.89
N PRO A 635 -8.85 13.93 23.55
CA PRO A 635 -9.78 13.03 22.86
C PRO A 635 -10.65 13.81 21.86
N ILE A 636 -10.37 13.61 20.58
CA ILE A 636 -11.03 14.29 19.47
C ILE A 636 -12.55 14.13 19.48
N GLU A 637 -13.08 13.01 20.01
CA GLU A 637 -14.53 12.82 20.10
C GLU A 637 -15.24 13.84 21.02
N TYR A 638 -14.53 14.49 21.93
CA TYR A 638 -15.14 15.43 22.86
C TYR A 638 -15.32 16.83 22.29
N TYR A 639 -14.27 17.39 21.67
CA TYR A 639 -14.37 18.72 21.08
C TYR A 639 -14.96 18.69 19.66
N TRP A 640 -14.84 17.56 18.95
CA TRP A 640 -15.33 17.37 17.57
C TRP A 640 -16.65 16.57 17.50
N SER A 641 -17.34 16.36 18.63
CA SER A 641 -18.52 15.49 18.76
C SER A 641 -19.63 15.75 17.75
N ASP A 642 -19.95 17.02 17.48
CA ASP A 642 -21.05 17.38 16.58
C ASP A 642 -20.76 16.96 15.15
N PHE A 643 -19.51 17.11 14.72
CA PHE A 643 -19.10 16.77 13.37
C PHE A 643 -19.08 15.26 13.13
N ILE A 644 -18.88 14.42 14.16
CA ILE A 644 -19.04 12.95 14.04
C ILE A 644 -20.45 12.60 13.56
N SER A 645 -21.47 13.27 14.11
CA SER A 645 -22.87 13.04 13.74
C SER A 645 -23.20 13.57 12.34
N LEU A 646 -22.46 14.57 11.86
CA LEU A 646 -22.65 15.19 10.55
C LEU A 646 -21.84 14.51 9.44
N TYR A 647 -20.86 13.67 9.78
CA TYR A 647 -19.98 13.00 8.81
C TYR A 647 -20.77 12.13 7.82
N ASP A 648 -21.77 11.41 8.32
CA ASP A 648 -22.57 10.47 7.53
C ASP A 648 -23.74 11.15 6.78
N LYS A 649 -23.99 12.44 7.04
CA LYS A 649 -25.08 13.18 6.39
C LYS A 649 -24.68 13.59 4.97
N ASN A 650 -25.68 13.67 4.08
CA ASN A 650 -25.48 14.16 2.72
C ASN A 650 -24.83 15.56 2.73
N LYS A 651 -23.72 15.73 1.99
CA LYS A 651 -22.96 16.99 1.89
C LYS A 651 -23.84 18.19 1.53
N ASN A 652 -24.86 17.97 0.69
CA ASN A 652 -25.79 18.99 0.20
C ASN A 652 -27.15 18.97 0.92
N GLY A 653 -27.31 18.14 1.96
CA GLY A 653 -28.56 18.02 2.69
C GLY A 653 -28.85 19.25 3.56
N GLU A 654 -30.13 19.63 3.64
CA GLU A 654 -30.59 20.73 4.50
C GLU A 654 -30.38 20.46 6.00
N ASP A 655 -30.17 19.19 6.37
CA ASP A 655 -30.00 18.73 7.76
C ASP A 655 -28.58 18.90 8.33
N ARG A 656 -27.63 19.46 7.56
CA ARG A 656 -26.24 19.67 7.99
C ARG A 656 -26.08 20.99 8.75
N VAL A 657 -26.77 21.07 9.89
CA VAL A 657 -26.87 22.28 10.73
C VAL A 657 -26.32 22.01 12.13
N LEU A 658 -25.49 22.93 12.61
CA LEU A 658 -25.02 23.01 13.98
C LEU A 658 -25.97 23.90 14.80
N LYS A 659 -26.33 23.44 15.99
CA LYS A 659 -27.07 24.26 16.95
C LYS A 659 -26.09 25.03 17.82
N LEU A 660 -26.27 26.34 17.89
CA LEU A 660 -25.46 27.26 18.69
C LEU A 660 -26.37 28.05 19.63
N ASP A 661 -25.83 28.45 20.78
CA ASP A 661 -26.51 29.34 21.73
C ASP A 661 -26.22 30.82 21.41
N LEU A 662 -26.08 31.14 20.12
CA LEU A 662 -25.77 32.48 19.60
C LEU A 662 -27.02 33.06 18.93
N GLU A 663 -27.53 34.16 19.50
CA GLU A 663 -28.73 34.84 19.00
C GLU A 663 -28.54 35.30 17.54
N GLY A 664 -29.51 35.00 16.68
CA GLY A 664 -29.46 35.28 15.23
C GLY A 664 -28.66 34.28 14.40
N HIS A 665 -27.95 33.34 15.04
CA HIS A 665 -27.19 32.26 14.42
C HIS A 665 -27.42 30.92 15.15
N GLU A 666 -28.61 30.69 15.69
CA GLU A 666 -28.94 29.49 16.49
C GLU A 666 -28.82 28.20 15.66
N ARG A 667 -28.93 28.32 14.34
CA ARG A 667 -28.79 27.27 13.35
C ARG A 667 -27.72 27.66 12.33
N LEU A 668 -26.49 27.23 12.56
CA LEU A 668 -25.38 27.47 11.66
C LEU A 668 -25.25 26.31 10.65
N ARG A 669 -25.44 26.60 9.36
CA ARG A 669 -25.24 25.62 8.29
C ARG A 669 -23.77 25.25 8.18
N VAL A 670 -23.47 23.97 8.03
CA VAL A 670 -22.11 23.50 7.71
C VAL A 670 -21.94 23.46 6.20
N PRO A 671 -21.06 24.30 5.61
CA PRO A 671 -20.86 24.34 4.17
C PRO A 671 -20.28 23.02 3.65
N SER A 672 -20.62 22.64 2.42
CA SER A 672 -20.08 21.42 1.80
C SER A 672 -18.57 21.53 1.56
N GLN A 673 -18.07 22.76 1.42
CA GLN A 673 -16.67 23.15 1.23
C GLN A 673 -15.82 23.00 2.50
N LEU A 674 -16.41 22.81 3.68
CA LEU A 674 -15.65 22.65 4.93
C LEU A 674 -14.85 21.35 4.91
N LYS A 675 -13.54 21.45 5.14
CA LYS A 675 -12.59 20.34 5.21
C LYS A 675 -11.75 20.43 6.47
N PHE A 676 -11.56 19.29 7.13
CA PHE A 676 -10.63 19.17 8.24
C PHE A 676 -9.39 18.37 7.82
N MET A 677 -8.22 18.84 8.22
CA MET A 677 -6.97 18.10 8.14
C MET A 677 -6.37 18.04 9.53
N ALA A 678 -6.15 16.83 10.05
CA ALA A 678 -5.65 16.62 11.40
C ALA A 678 -4.27 15.97 11.35
N THR A 679 -3.37 16.38 12.23
CA THR A 679 -2.10 15.68 12.46
C THR A 679 -2.18 14.93 13.78
N ILE A 680 -1.63 13.73 13.83
CA ILE A 680 -1.52 12.95 15.07
C ILE A 680 -0.09 12.47 15.30
N ASN A 681 0.29 12.38 16.56
CA ASN A 681 1.53 11.74 16.98
C ASN A 681 1.24 10.35 17.55
N ASN A 682 2.07 9.39 17.19
CA ASN A 682 1.94 7.98 17.57
C ASN A 682 2.67 7.66 18.89
N ASP A 683 3.07 8.68 19.66
CA ASP A 683 3.85 8.51 20.89
C ASP A 683 2.96 8.18 22.09
N HIS A 684 3.53 7.59 23.15
CA HIS A 684 2.80 7.23 24.37
C HIS A 684 2.19 8.41 25.14
N THR A 685 2.51 9.65 24.76
CA THR A 685 2.02 10.87 25.42
C THR A 685 0.73 11.43 24.83
N THR A 686 0.15 10.76 23.83
CA THR A 686 -1.09 11.18 23.16
C THR A 686 -2.25 10.20 23.41
N GLU A 687 -3.46 10.69 23.19
CA GLU A 687 -4.69 9.91 23.33
C GLU A 687 -4.90 8.99 22.13
N ARG A 688 -5.50 7.83 22.38
CA ARG A 688 -5.84 6.88 21.31
C ARG A 688 -7.08 7.35 20.57
N LEU A 689 -7.07 7.25 19.24
CA LEU A 689 -8.26 7.49 18.43
C LEU A 689 -9.31 6.40 18.68
N SER A 690 -10.58 6.77 18.85
CA SER A 690 -11.61 5.76 19.04
C SER A 690 -11.89 4.98 17.74
N PRO A 691 -12.34 3.72 17.85
CA PRO A 691 -12.81 2.96 16.70
C PRO A 691 -13.92 3.67 15.90
N ARG A 692 -14.72 4.52 16.56
CA ARG A 692 -15.79 5.29 15.91
C ARG A 692 -15.24 6.33 14.94
N LEU A 693 -14.14 6.99 15.29
CA LEU A 693 -13.50 7.95 14.41
C LEU A 693 -12.71 7.23 13.30
N ILE A 694 -11.95 6.18 13.67
CA ILE A 694 -11.17 5.38 12.73
C ILE A 694 -12.07 4.80 11.63
N ASP A 695 -13.30 4.39 11.94
CA ASP A 695 -14.26 3.86 10.94
C ASP A 695 -14.66 4.90 9.87
N ARG A 696 -14.58 6.21 10.17
CA ARG A 696 -15.07 7.28 9.31
C ARG A 696 -13.97 7.92 8.46
N VAL A 697 -12.75 7.99 8.97
CA VAL A 697 -11.69 8.85 8.43
C VAL A 697 -10.58 8.02 7.79
N PRO A 698 -10.05 8.44 6.62
CA PRO A 698 -8.80 7.90 6.08
C PRO A 698 -7.60 8.39 6.91
N ILE A 699 -6.66 7.48 7.19
CA ILE A 699 -5.43 7.81 7.89
C ILE A 699 -4.24 7.60 6.96
N ILE A 700 -3.51 8.67 6.72
CA ILE A 700 -2.31 8.68 5.87
C ILE A 700 -1.09 8.58 6.77
N SER A 701 -0.31 7.51 6.63
CA SER A 701 0.95 7.35 7.35
C SER A 701 2.11 7.97 6.56
N LEU A 702 2.76 8.99 7.11
CA LEU A 702 3.98 9.59 6.55
C LEU A 702 5.24 8.93 7.14
N GLU A 703 6.26 8.71 6.31
CA GLU A 703 7.51 8.02 6.68
C GLU A 703 8.74 8.94 6.57
N HIS A 704 9.85 8.57 7.21
CA HIS A 704 11.10 9.35 7.16
C HIS A 704 11.70 9.46 5.75
N GLU A 705 11.33 8.59 4.80
CA GLU A 705 11.78 8.67 3.40
C GLU A 705 11.45 10.03 2.75
N TYR A 706 10.44 10.75 3.26
CA TYR A 706 10.06 12.09 2.79
C TYR A 706 10.96 13.24 3.28
N LEU A 707 11.94 12.97 4.15
CA LEU A 707 12.89 13.97 4.67
C LEU A 707 14.24 13.97 3.94
N GLY A 708 14.56 12.93 3.15
CA GLY A 708 15.89 12.74 2.54
C GLY A 708 16.26 13.68 1.39
N PHE A 709 15.45 14.70 1.10
CA PHE A 709 15.57 15.53 -0.10
C PHE A 709 15.70 17.04 0.18
N TYR A 710 15.94 17.46 1.44
CA TYR A 710 16.15 18.88 1.75
C TYR A 710 17.44 19.49 1.18
N ASP A 711 18.34 18.69 0.63
CA ASP A 711 19.65 19.16 0.12
C ASP A 711 19.64 19.64 -1.33
N ASN A 712 18.55 19.44 -2.08
CA ASN A 712 18.42 20.01 -3.43
C ASN A 712 17.32 21.06 -3.45
N GLN A 713 17.67 22.30 -3.08
CA GLN A 713 16.91 23.48 -3.48
C GLN A 713 17.03 23.64 -5.01
N ASN A 714 16.32 22.79 -5.76
CA ASN A 714 15.93 23.18 -7.10
C ASN A 714 14.96 24.34 -6.90
N GLU A 715 15.40 25.57 -7.17
CA GLU A 715 14.53 26.75 -7.27
C GLU A 715 13.57 26.54 -8.45
N ILE A 716 12.54 25.72 -8.24
CA ILE A 716 11.40 25.65 -9.15
C ILE A 716 10.63 26.95 -8.91
N ASP A 717 10.74 27.86 -9.88
CA ASP A 717 9.99 29.10 -9.90
C ASP A 717 8.50 28.79 -10.12
N TYR A 718 7.76 28.66 -9.01
CA TYR A 718 6.34 28.38 -9.01
C TYR A 718 5.54 29.69 -9.06
N SER A 719 4.77 29.88 -10.13
CA SER A 719 3.87 31.03 -10.27
C SER A 719 2.43 30.64 -9.92
N PHE A 720 1.84 31.32 -8.94
CA PHE A 720 0.46 31.09 -8.54
C PHE A 720 -0.52 31.52 -9.64
N ASN A 721 -1.18 30.55 -10.26
CA ASN A 721 -2.08 30.77 -11.41
C ASN A 721 -3.57 30.93 -11.05
N GLY A 722 -3.89 30.98 -9.76
CA GLY A 722 -5.26 31.06 -9.24
C GLY A 722 -5.74 29.74 -8.64
N TYR A 723 -6.84 29.78 -7.89
CA TYR A 723 -7.41 28.60 -7.23
C TYR A 723 -8.28 27.79 -8.19
N TYR A 724 -8.40 26.49 -7.92
CA TYR A 724 -9.32 25.60 -8.61
C TYR A 724 -10.72 25.66 -7.99
N SER A 725 -11.75 25.59 -8.83
CA SER A 725 -13.16 25.57 -8.40
C SER A 725 -13.47 24.32 -7.57
N TYR A 726 -13.93 24.51 -6.34
CA TYR A 726 -14.30 23.42 -5.43
C TYR A 726 -15.42 22.56 -6.01
N SER A 727 -16.49 23.19 -6.52
CA SER A 727 -17.65 22.49 -7.07
C SER A 727 -17.28 21.52 -8.21
N GLN A 728 -16.33 21.91 -9.07
CA GLN A 728 -15.83 21.05 -10.14
C GLN A 728 -15.00 19.88 -9.61
N LEU A 729 -14.09 20.13 -8.67
CA LEU A 729 -13.25 19.09 -8.08
C LEU A 729 -14.04 18.10 -7.22
N ASP A 730 -14.99 18.57 -6.41
CA ASP A 730 -15.85 17.70 -5.61
C ASP A 730 -16.73 16.81 -6.50
N SER A 731 -17.28 17.34 -7.59
CA SER A 731 -18.06 16.56 -8.57
C SER A 731 -17.23 15.51 -9.30
N PHE A 732 -15.96 15.79 -9.61
CA PHE A 732 -15.06 14.83 -10.25
C PHE A 732 -14.62 13.74 -9.28
N CYS A 733 -14.21 14.10 -8.07
CA CYS A 733 -13.72 13.14 -7.07
C CYS A 733 -14.84 12.33 -6.40
N ASN A 734 -16.10 12.76 -6.48
CA ASN A 734 -17.26 12.06 -5.92
C ASN A 734 -18.29 11.69 -7.01
N PRO A 735 -18.00 10.71 -7.88
CA PRO A 735 -18.94 10.26 -8.91
C PRO A 735 -20.17 9.58 -8.29
N TYR A 736 -21.31 9.66 -8.99
CA TYR A 736 -22.55 8.99 -8.59
C TYR A 736 -22.48 7.47 -8.79
N ASP A 737 -21.88 7.03 -9.92
CA ASP A 737 -21.66 5.62 -10.22
C ASP A 737 -20.32 5.16 -9.66
N VAL A 738 -20.38 4.23 -8.72
CA VAL A 738 -19.22 3.69 -8.03
C VAL A 738 -19.25 2.17 -8.11
N SER A 739 -18.25 1.58 -8.76
CA SER A 739 -18.13 0.14 -8.90
C SER A 739 -16.68 -0.32 -8.78
N LEU A 740 -16.52 -1.52 -8.21
CA LEU A 740 -15.26 -2.26 -8.19
C LEU A 740 -15.25 -3.25 -9.34
N LEU A 741 -14.06 -3.55 -9.84
CA LEU A 741 -13.87 -4.65 -10.79
C LEU A 741 -13.92 -5.99 -10.05
N SER A 742 -14.27 -7.08 -10.75
CA SER A 742 -14.37 -8.42 -10.14
C SER A 742 -13.09 -8.81 -9.37
N LYS A 743 -11.92 -8.66 -9.99
CA LYS A 743 -10.62 -8.92 -9.34
C LYS A 743 -10.35 -8.06 -8.11
N GLU A 744 -10.81 -6.80 -8.09
CA GLU A 744 -10.66 -5.93 -6.92
C GLU A 744 -11.56 -6.39 -5.77
N GLU A 745 -12.80 -6.75 -6.09
CA GLU A 745 -13.73 -7.28 -5.10
C GLU A 745 -13.21 -8.57 -4.47
N ASP A 746 -12.59 -9.45 -5.25
CA ASP A 746 -12.03 -10.71 -4.75
C ASP A 746 -10.90 -10.44 -3.75
N ILE A 747 -9.96 -9.55 -4.09
CA ILE A 747 -8.88 -9.15 -3.17
C ILE A 747 -9.43 -8.51 -1.89
N PHE A 748 -10.39 -7.59 -1.99
CA PHE A 748 -10.99 -6.97 -0.79
C PHE A 748 -11.75 -7.98 0.06
N LYS A 749 -12.48 -8.93 -0.56
CA LYS A 749 -13.19 -10.00 0.16
C LYS A 749 -12.21 -10.88 0.92
N GLU A 750 -11.11 -11.29 0.30
CA GLU A 750 -10.07 -12.07 0.96
C GLU A 750 -9.46 -11.32 2.15
N VAL A 751 -9.06 -10.05 1.95
CA VAL A 751 -8.50 -9.21 3.02
C VAL A 751 -9.49 -9.04 4.18
N PHE A 752 -10.76 -8.75 3.88
CA PHE A 752 -11.78 -8.56 4.92
C PHE A 752 -12.17 -9.86 5.62
N ASN A 753 -12.15 -11.00 4.93
CA ASN A 753 -12.37 -12.30 5.54
C ASN A 753 -11.25 -12.63 6.54
N ILE A 754 -9.98 -12.42 6.17
CA ILE A 754 -8.84 -12.63 7.08
C ILE A 754 -8.95 -11.72 8.31
N LEU A 755 -9.25 -10.43 8.12
CA LEU A 755 -9.45 -9.48 9.22
C LEU A 755 -10.59 -9.90 10.17
N LYS A 756 -11.65 -10.49 9.62
CA LYS A 756 -12.83 -10.92 10.38
C LYS A 756 -12.61 -12.25 11.12
N GLU A 757 -12.09 -13.27 10.44
CA GLU A 757 -11.94 -14.62 10.99
C GLU A 757 -10.83 -14.70 12.05
N GLU A 758 -9.68 -14.09 11.78
CA GLU A 758 -8.49 -14.22 12.65
C GLU A 758 -8.35 -13.03 13.61
N GLY A 759 -8.72 -11.82 13.17
CA GLY A 759 -8.58 -10.59 13.96
C GLY A 759 -9.84 -10.12 14.69
N GLY A 760 -11.02 -10.68 14.35
CA GLY A 760 -12.30 -10.18 14.85
C GLY A 760 -12.64 -8.74 14.43
N ILE A 761 -11.96 -8.20 13.41
CA ILE A 761 -12.15 -6.84 12.91
C ILE A 761 -13.20 -6.85 11.80
N ILE A 762 -14.32 -6.18 12.05
CA ILE A 762 -15.41 -6.05 11.06
C ILE A 762 -15.26 -4.73 10.33
N VAL A 763 -14.98 -4.78 9.03
CA VAL A 763 -14.98 -3.60 8.17
C VAL A 763 -16.42 -3.16 7.89
N SER A 764 -16.72 -1.90 8.20
CA SER A 764 -18.07 -1.37 8.05
C SER A 764 -18.44 -1.11 6.58
N ILE A 765 -19.74 -1.08 6.30
CA ILE A 765 -20.28 -0.69 4.98
C ILE A 765 -19.83 0.73 4.60
N ARG A 766 -19.68 1.63 5.58
CA ARG A 766 -19.19 3.01 5.34
C ARG A 766 -17.80 2.99 4.72
N LYS A 767 -16.91 2.20 5.32
CA LYS A 767 -15.53 2.07 4.90
C LYS A 767 -15.42 1.39 3.54
N MET A 768 -16.25 0.36 3.31
CA MET A 768 -16.38 -0.26 2.00
C MET A 768 -16.83 0.77 0.94
N ASN A 769 -17.81 1.62 1.23
CA ASN A 769 -18.24 2.68 0.30
C ASN A 769 -17.13 3.72 0.04
N ALA A 770 -16.33 4.07 1.05
CA ALA A 770 -15.19 4.98 0.88
C ALA A 770 -14.09 4.34 0.00
N ILE A 771 -13.78 3.07 0.22
CA ILE A 771 -12.84 2.29 -0.61
C ILE A 771 -13.33 2.23 -2.06
N LYS A 772 -14.62 1.92 -2.28
CA LYS A 772 -15.23 1.91 -3.61
C LYS A 772 -15.03 3.25 -4.33
N LYS A 773 -15.37 4.36 -3.68
CA LYS A 773 -15.21 5.72 -4.23
C LYS A 773 -13.77 6.05 -4.56
N TYR A 774 -12.85 5.69 -3.66
CA TYR A 774 -11.44 5.91 -3.85
C TYR A 774 -10.91 5.12 -5.05
N CYS A 775 -11.18 3.82 -5.13
CA CYS A 775 -10.71 2.93 -6.19
C CYS A 775 -11.26 3.34 -7.57
N THR A 776 -12.52 3.76 -7.68
CA THR A 776 -13.09 4.19 -8.97
C THR A 776 -12.32 5.35 -9.61
N ILE A 777 -11.87 6.34 -8.82
CA ILE A 777 -11.13 7.50 -9.34
C ILE A 777 -9.63 7.22 -9.45
N SER A 778 -9.05 6.55 -8.46
CA SER A 778 -7.59 6.33 -8.41
C SER A 778 -7.10 5.29 -9.43
N ARG A 779 -7.93 4.32 -9.84
CA ARG A 779 -7.53 3.26 -10.80
C ARG A 779 -6.95 3.83 -12.09
N ASP A 780 -7.69 4.72 -12.75
CA ASP A 780 -7.28 5.27 -14.05
C ASP A 780 -6.14 6.27 -13.90
N LEU A 781 -6.14 7.06 -12.81
CA LEU A 781 -5.16 8.11 -12.58
C LEU A 781 -3.80 7.58 -12.09
N MET A 782 -3.78 6.57 -11.21
CA MET A 782 -2.53 5.98 -10.70
C MET A 782 -1.79 5.18 -11.76
N SER A 783 -2.50 4.52 -12.68
CA SER A 783 -1.87 3.74 -13.77
C SER A 783 -0.94 4.57 -14.67
N LYS A 784 -1.10 5.90 -14.69
CA LYS A 784 -0.21 6.82 -15.43
C LYS A 784 1.15 7.03 -14.75
N TYR A 785 1.21 6.91 -13.42
CA TYR A 785 2.40 7.20 -12.63
C TYR A 785 3.17 5.94 -12.20
N THR A 786 2.51 4.78 -12.18
CA THR A 786 3.11 3.51 -11.73
C THR A 786 2.79 2.36 -12.69
N SER A 787 3.75 1.46 -12.91
CA SER A 787 3.54 0.20 -13.65
C SER A 787 2.76 -0.86 -12.86
N ASN A 788 2.53 -0.64 -11.55
CA ASN A 788 1.79 -1.56 -10.70
C ASN A 788 0.27 -1.36 -10.88
N GLN A 789 -0.39 -2.35 -11.47
CA GLN A 789 -1.83 -2.33 -11.72
C GLN A 789 -2.69 -2.34 -10.45
N TYR A 790 -2.12 -2.68 -9.29
CA TYR A 790 -2.82 -2.78 -8.01
C TYR A 790 -2.45 -1.68 -7.01
N ALA A 791 -1.77 -0.62 -7.47
CA ALA A 791 -1.35 0.49 -6.60
C ALA A 791 -2.52 1.14 -5.85
N HIS A 792 -3.66 1.39 -6.53
CA HIS A 792 -4.84 1.97 -5.89
C HIS A 792 -5.42 1.08 -4.79
N ILE A 793 -5.39 -0.24 -4.97
CA ILE A 793 -5.79 -1.20 -3.93
C ILE A 793 -4.85 -1.07 -2.74
N ASP A 794 -3.54 -1.02 -2.98
CA ASP A 794 -2.51 -0.90 -1.95
C ASP A 794 -2.72 0.35 -1.08
N TYR A 795 -2.90 1.52 -1.69
CA TYR A 795 -3.19 2.76 -0.97
C TYR A 795 -4.51 2.67 -0.19
N SER A 796 -5.55 2.10 -0.79
CA SER A 796 -6.86 1.99 -0.13
C SER A 796 -6.80 1.10 1.12
N ILE A 797 -6.10 -0.04 1.07
CA ILE A 797 -5.94 -0.94 2.21
C ILE A 797 -5.13 -0.23 3.30
N ALA A 798 -4.02 0.41 2.93
CA ALA A 798 -3.15 1.12 3.84
C ALA A 798 -3.86 2.21 4.66
N GLN A 799 -4.77 2.97 4.04
CA GLN A 799 -5.40 4.13 4.67
C GLN A 799 -6.79 3.87 5.27
N PHE A 800 -7.49 2.83 4.81
CA PHE A 800 -8.83 2.49 5.31
C PHE A 800 -8.83 1.24 6.20
N ALA A 801 -8.18 0.15 5.80
CA ALA A 801 -8.26 -1.13 6.51
C ALA A 801 -7.22 -1.26 7.63
N LEU A 802 -5.94 -1.02 7.33
CA LEU A 802 -4.85 -1.21 8.31
C LEU A 802 -4.97 -0.39 9.61
N PRO A 803 -5.51 0.85 9.60
CA PRO A 803 -5.65 1.61 10.84
C PRO A 803 -6.61 0.99 11.87
N GLN A 804 -7.42 0.01 11.47
CA GLN A 804 -8.30 -0.74 12.38
C GLN A 804 -7.57 -1.83 13.15
N ILE A 805 -6.33 -2.16 12.79
CA ILE A 805 -5.52 -3.18 13.45
C ILE A 805 -5.06 -2.66 14.82
N GLN A 806 -5.79 -3.09 15.84
CA GLN A 806 -5.46 -2.89 17.25
C GLN A 806 -5.84 -4.16 18.00
N GLY A 807 -4.85 -4.92 18.44
CA GLY A 807 -5.08 -6.20 19.08
C GLY A 807 -3.87 -6.73 19.82
N GLN A 808 -4.09 -7.82 20.54
CA GLN A 808 -3.07 -8.50 21.32
C GLN A 808 -3.20 -10.01 21.14
N GLY A 809 -2.07 -10.71 21.23
CA GLY A 809 -2.01 -12.17 21.24
C GLY A 809 -1.58 -12.83 19.93
N THR A 810 -1.41 -14.14 19.99
CA THR A 810 -0.86 -14.98 18.91
C THR A 810 -1.79 -15.10 17.70
N GLN A 811 -3.11 -15.04 17.90
CA GLN A 811 -4.08 -15.02 16.80
C GLN A 811 -3.91 -13.79 15.91
N PHE A 812 -3.64 -12.62 16.51
CA PHE A 812 -3.34 -11.40 15.77
C PHE A 812 -2.04 -11.49 14.96
N GLU A 813 -1.04 -12.21 15.47
CA GLU A 813 0.21 -12.47 14.74
C GLU A 813 -0.02 -13.37 13.51
N ILE A 814 -0.82 -14.43 13.67
CA ILE A 814 -1.23 -15.31 12.55
C ILE A 814 -2.00 -14.53 11.49
N MET A 815 -2.92 -13.66 11.91
CA MET A 815 -3.64 -12.76 11.00
C MET A 815 -2.67 -11.89 10.20
N ILE A 816 -1.69 -11.28 10.87
CA ILE A 816 -0.67 -10.43 10.25
C ILE A 816 0.15 -11.24 9.24
N ASP A 817 0.55 -12.46 9.56
CA ASP A 817 1.32 -13.31 8.65
C ASP A 817 0.54 -13.72 7.40
N LYS A 818 -0.73 -14.12 7.56
CA LYS A 818 -1.62 -14.39 6.41
C LYS A 818 -1.81 -13.15 5.53
N LEU A 819 -1.96 -11.97 6.13
CA LEU A 819 -2.06 -10.71 5.37
C LEU A 819 -0.75 -10.38 4.65
N LEU A 820 0.42 -10.63 5.25
CA LEU A 820 1.71 -10.42 4.59
C LEU A 820 1.90 -11.33 3.37
N GLU A 821 1.47 -12.59 3.44
CA GLU A 821 1.52 -13.51 2.32
C GLU A 821 0.63 -13.03 1.17
N LEU A 822 -0.61 -12.63 1.47
CA LEU A 822 -1.55 -12.09 0.48
C LEU A 822 -1.06 -10.77 -0.13
N PHE A 823 -0.45 -9.90 0.67
CA PHE A 823 0.10 -8.65 0.15
C PHE A 823 1.32 -8.87 -0.74
N LYS A 824 2.12 -9.91 -0.49
CA LYS A 824 3.23 -10.29 -1.37
C LYS A 824 2.76 -10.90 -2.68
N SER A 825 1.75 -11.77 -2.65
CA SER A 825 1.22 -12.40 -3.88
C SER A 825 0.60 -11.36 -4.83
N ASN A 826 -0.06 -10.34 -4.28
CA ASN A 826 -0.73 -9.28 -5.04
C ASN A 826 0.11 -8.00 -5.26
N GLN A 827 1.42 -8.03 -5.00
CA GLN A 827 2.34 -6.90 -5.18
C GLN A 827 1.95 -5.61 -4.41
N LEU A 828 1.32 -5.75 -3.23
CA LEU A 828 0.88 -4.66 -2.35
C LEU A 828 2.00 -4.20 -1.41
N SER A 829 3.00 -3.53 -1.98
CA SER A 829 4.26 -3.19 -1.31
C SER A 829 4.11 -2.24 -0.11
N LYS A 830 3.21 -1.23 -0.17
CA LYS A 830 3.04 -0.21 0.88
C LYS A 830 2.34 -0.80 2.09
N SER A 831 1.25 -1.52 1.86
CA SER A 831 0.52 -2.24 2.91
C SER A 831 1.39 -3.29 3.58
N ALA A 832 2.20 -4.04 2.81
CA ALA A 832 3.16 -4.99 3.37
C ALA A 832 4.23 -4.33 4.25
N LYS A 833 4.78 -3.18 3.84
CA LYS A 833 5.74 -2.41 4.65
C LYS A 833 5.13 -1.95 5.98
N ILE A 834 3.93 -1.37 5.94
CA ILE A 834 3.22 -0.92 7.14
C ILE A 834 2.97 -2.10 8.09
N LEU A 835 2.47 -3.21 7.55
CA LEU A 835 2.12 -4.37 8.35
C LEU A 835 3.36 -5.07 8.95
N LYS A 836 4.49 -5.05 8.23
CA LYS A 836 5.78 -5.50 8.75
C LYS A 836 6.26 -4.63 9.91
N LYS A 837 6.12 -3.29 9.83
CA LYS A 837 6.43 -2.39 10.95
C LYS A 837 5.56 -2.69 12.19
N ILE A 838 4.28 -2.96 11.97
CA ILE A 838 3.36 -3.37 13.05
C ILE A 838 3.85 -4.67 13.70
N LYS A 839 4.26 -5.67 12.89
CA LYS A 839 4.81 -6.93 13.38
C LYS A 839 6.09 -6.72 14.18
N ASP A 840 7.06 -6.00 13.61
CA ASP A 840 8.38 -5.79 14.21
C ASP A 840 8.28 -5.05 15.57
N LYS A 841 7.40 -4.05 15.67
CA LYS A 841 7.15 -3.34 16.94
C LYS A 841 6.36 -4.18 17.95
N GLY A 842 5.45 -5.03 17.47
CA GLY A 842 4.59 -5.85 18.32
C GLY A 842 5.21 -7.16 18.81
N ALA A 843 6.27 -7.66 18.16
CA ALA A 843 6.86 -8.98 18.41
C ALA A 843 7.29 -9.21 19.87
N ASN A 844 7.79 -8.18 20.55
CA ASN A 844 8.30 -8.32 21.92
C ASN A 844 7.20 -8.46 22.99
N PHE A 845 6.04 -7.84 22.77
CA PHE A 845 4.95 -7.77 23.75
C PHE A 845 3.65 -8.44 23.29
N GLN A 846 3.62 -8.99 22.07
CA GLN A 846 2.43 -9.47 21.37
C GLN A 846 1.29 -8.43 21.34
N VAL A 847 1.65 -7.15 21.27
CA VAL A 847 0.72 -6.03 21.15
C VAL A 847 0.90 -5.41 19.78
N PHE A 848 -0.06 -5.65 18.89
CA PHE A 848 -0.02 -5.17 17.52
C PHE A 848 -0.96 -3.99 17.37
N SER A 849 -0.41 -2.82 17.05
CA SER A 849 -1.19 -1.61 16.81
C SER A 849 -0.62 -0.82 15.65
N PHE A 850 -1.49 -0.33 14.76
CA PHE A 850 -1.11 0.58 13.68
C PHE A 850 -0.45 1.87 14.18
N PHE A 851 -0.85 2.36 15.37
CA PHE A 851 -0.35 3.62 15.92
C PHE A 851 0.80 3.43 16.91
N ASN A 852 1.35 2.22 17.06
CA ASN A 852 2.53 1.99 17.93
C ASN A 852 3.84 2.15 17.17
#